data_AF-A0A1A8BQ76-F1
#
_entry.id   AF-A0A1A8BQ76-F1
#
_cell.length_a   1.000
_cell.length_b   1.000
_cell.length_c   1.000
_cell.angle_alpha   90.00
_cell.angle_beta   90.00
_cell.angle_gamma   90.00
#
_symmetry.space_group_name_H-M   'P 1'
#
loop_
_entity.id
_entity.type
_entity.pdbx_description
1 polymer ?
#
loop_
_entity_poly.entity_id
_entity_poly.type
_entity_poly.pdbx_seq_one_letter_code
_entity_poly.pdbx_strand_id
1 'polypeptide(L)'
;QLSKDEIQIVVNSVTAEYNREQLWIANESYIVQLQARMRGYLVRKEHAARMEYLRQQEPHVVKLQACWRGYKMRKIYINRMSLLQKNVATVIKLQSLVKMWKAKRKYNQRLRFFREHEKEIVKIQAFLKANKARDDYRTLTGALDPPLSVVRKFVHLLEQSPLDLQEEQEVTRLREEVVTKIRSNQQMEKDLNLMDIKIGLLVKNRITLQDVVSHSKKMKSKKNKASKDDPSLGGGLGIKGLSKVKRRKLEAYQHLFYLLQTNPSYLAKLIFQMPQNKSTKFMDTVIFTLYNYASNQREEYLLLKLFKTALEEEINSKVDQIQDIVTGNPTVIKMVVSFNRGARGHNTLRQLLAPVVKEIIEDKSLGINTNPVDVYKAWVNQLETATGEASKLPYEVTPEQAMSHEEVRSRLQASSLTLRSATDKVLNSIVSSLDNIPYGMRYIAKVLKNSLHEKFPEASEDELLKIVGNLLYYRYMNPAIVAPDGFDIIDMSAGGQLHQDQRRNLGSVAKMLQHAAANKLFEGENAHMTPMNIYISQTYEKFRLFFQSACDVPEPEEKFNVDEYSDMVTLSKPIIYISIEEIINTHSLLLEHLEAISPDRNDLLHELLQDLGDVPDVETLLGEGAVDSNDPNRESTLSQLAKTEVSLTLTSKFELLEGDDKDLKTLMTKTKKLVVDVIRIQPGETLPEILETPATSLQESEHKKIVERRAVQDAQTPEEMKSSPCVLEDSQLPLEQKKRRIQRNLRNLEQAGLVSATNNYQDLIKDIAKDIRYQRRHRQRRKAEFMKLQQTLTALNSKASFFQEQMNYYDTYIKTCLDNLNRKNSRRSIKLDGKGEEKGSKKWKPQSLKYTAARLYEKGVVLEIEGLQTNQFKNVMFDISPTEEVGDFEVKAKFMGVEMEKVQLHFQDLLQLQYEGVAVMKMFDKAKVNVNLLIFLLNKKFYGK
;
A
#
# COMPACT_ATOMS: atom_id res chain seq x y z
N GLN A 1 23.61 192.36 -62.47
CA GLN A 1 22.79 192.39 -63.69
C GLN A 1 23.17 191.17 -64.54
N LEU A 2 22.20 190.37 -64.96
CA LEU A 2 22.37 189.26 -65.93
C LEU A 2 21.91 189.71 -67.33
N SER A 3 22.49 189.11 -68.37
CA SER A 3 22.46 189.57 -69.78
C SER A 3 21.44 188.81 -70.66
N LYS A 4 21.08 189.41 -71.79
CA LYS A 4 20.06 188.99 -72.76
C LYS A 4 20.27 187.60 -73.40
N ASP A 5 21.48 187.05 -73.38
CA ASP A 5 21.78 185.75 -74.01
C ASP A 5 21.10 184.57 -73.30
N GLU A 6 20.82 184.69 -72.00
CA GLU A 6 20.23 183.59 -71.23
C GLU A 6 18.77 183.31 -71.59
N ILE A 7 18.05 184.31 -72.10
CA ILE A 7 16.62 184.17 -72.47
C ILE A 7 16.46 183.39 -73.78
N GLN A 8 17.38 183.53 -74.73
CA GLN A 8 17.25 182.91 -76.06
C GLN A 8 17.44 181.38 -76.00
N ILE A 9 18.23 180.87 -75.07
CA ILE A 9 18.49 179.43 -74.90
C ILE A 9 17.23 178.69 -74.46
N VAL A 10 16.44 179.28 -73.58
CA VAL A 10 15.27 178.62 -73.00
C VAL A 10 14.21 178.34 -74.06
N VAL A 11 13.93 179.29 -74.96
CA VAL A 11 12.88 179.14 -76.00
C VAL A 11 13.18 177.99 -76.96
N ASN A 12 14.44 177.81 -77.36
CA ASN A 12 14.81 176.74 -78.29
C ASN A 12 14.63 175.34 -77.67
N SER A 13 14.80 175.19 -76.36
CA SER A 13 14.63 173.90 -75.69
C SER A 13 13.18 173.41 -75.74
N VAL A 14 12.22 174.31 -75.51
CA VAL A 14 10.81 173.95 -75.39
C VAL A 14 10.23 173.47 -76.73
N THR A 15 10.62 174.09 -77.84
CA THR A 15 10.08 173.73 -79.17
C THR A 15 10.54 172.34 -79.64
N ALA A 16 11.74 171.91 -79.24
CA ALA A 16 12.25 170.59 -79.60
C ALA A 16 11.53 169.45 -78.86
N GLU A 17 11.05 169.71 -77.65
CA GLU A 17 10.29 168.72 -76.87
C GLU A 17 8.94 168.42 -77.52
N TYR A 18 8.22 169.44 -78.02
CA TYR A 18 6.89 169.27 -78.61
C TYR A 18 6.87 168.37 -79.85
N ASN A 19 7.82 168.56 -80.78
CA ASN A 19 7.88 167.75 -82.01
C ASN A 19 8.15 166.26 -81.74
N ARG A 20 8.81 165.95 -80.62
CA ARG A 20 9.11 164.57 -80.22
C ARG A 20 7.83 163.82 -79.83
N GLU A 21 6.86 164.52 -79.25
CA GLU A 21 5.64 163.92 -78.71
C GLU A 21 4.70 163.39 -79.82
N GLN A 22 4.56 164.11 -80.94
CA GLN A 22 3.72 163.70 -82.07
C GLN A 22 4.15 162.39 -82.75
N LEU A 23 5.47 162.13 -82.85
CA LEU A 23 6.02 160.91 -83.45
C LEU A 23 5.74 159.64 -82.63
N TRP A 24 5.59 159.78 -81.31
CA TRP A 24 5.25 158.67 -80.42
C TRP A 24 3.81 158.21 -80.62
N ILE A 25 2.87 159.17 -80.75
CA ILE A 25 1.43 158.88 -80.87
C ILE A 25 1.14 158.07 -82.14
N ALA A 26 1.83 158.33 -83.25
CA ALA A 26 1.59 157.62 -84.51
C ALA A 26 2.00 156.14 -84.51
N ASN A 27 2.87 155.68 -83.60
CA ASN A 27 3.47 154.33 -83.64
C ASN A 27 3.09 153.41 -82.46
N GLU A 28 2.19 153.82 -81.57
CA GLU A 28 1.91 153.14 -80.31
C GLU A 28 1.32 151.72 -80.46
N SER A 29 0.42 151.52 -81.44
CA SER A 29 -0.33 150.26 -81.59
C SER A 29 0.54 149.05 -81.97
N TYR A 30 1.55 149.24 -82.82
CA TYR A 30 2.49 148.18 -83.22
C TYR A 30 3.41 147.76 -82.06
N ILE A 31 3.81 148.72 -81.22
CA ILE A 31 4.67 148.47 -80.05
C ILE A 31 3.92 147.61 -79.03
N VAL A 32 2.63 147.89 -78.79
CA VAL A 32 1.82 147.13 -77.83
C VAL A 32 1.65 145.66 -78.25
N GLN A 33 1.41 145.37 -79.54
CA GLN A 33 1.30 143.98 -80.02
C GLN A 33 2.63 143.21 -79.91
N LEU A 34 3.75 143.86 -80.23
CA LEU A 34 5.08 143.26 -80.07
C LEU A 34 5.38 142.97 -78.59
N GLN A 35 5.06 143.92 -77.70
CA GLN A 35 5.22 143.75 -76.24
C GLN A 35 4.35 142.61 -75.70
N ALA A 36 3.10 142.46 -76.16
CA ALA A 36 2.23 141.36 -75.75
C ALA A 36 2.78 139.99 -76.16
N ARG A 37 3.29 139.86 -77.40
CA ARG A 37 3.94 138.63 -77.88
C ARG A 37 5.23 138.31 -77.13
N MET A 38 6.06 139.31 -76.86
CA MET A 38 7.28 139.14 -76.06
C MET A 38 6.97 138.73 -74.61
N ARG A 39 6.00 139.37 -73.95
CA ARG A 39 5.56 139.00 -72.60
C ARG A 39 5.01 137.56 -72.57
N GLY A 40 4.19 137.17 -73.56
CA GLY A 40 3.67 135.81 -73.67
C GLY A 40 4.74 134.76 -73.92
N TYR A 41 5.80 135.07 -74.67
CA TYR A 41 6.94 134.17 -74.86
C TYR A 41 7.75 134.01 -73.56
N LEU A 42 8.03 135.11 -72.85
CA LEU A 42 8.79 135.07 -71.61
C LEU A 42 8.09 134.22 -70.52
N VAL A 43 6.77 134.39 -70.34
CA VAL A 43 6.01 133.59 -69.37
C VAL A 43 5.99 132.11 -69.74
N ARG A 44 5.83 131.76 -71.01
CA ARG A 44 5.87 130.35 -71.45
C ARG A 44 7.25 129.73 -71.28
N LYS A 45 8.31 130.50 -71.52
CA LYS A 45 9.69 130.07 -71.27
C LYS A 45 9.93 129.81 -69.78
N GLU A 46 9.45 130.69 -68.91
CA GLU A 46 9.57 130.54 -67.45
C GLU A 46 8.76 129.34 -66.93
N HIS A 47 7.52 129.16 -67.39
CA HIS A 47 6.71 128.01 -67.03
C HIS A 47 7.31 126.68 -67.52
N ALA A 48 7.82 126.63 -68.75
CA ALA A 48 8.50 125.46 -69.28
C ALA A 48 9.76 125.12 -68.46
N ALA A 49 10.56 126.13 -68.10
CA ALA A 49 11.71 125.95 -67.22
C ALA A 49 11.31 125.42 -65.83
N ARG A 50 10.20 125.92 -65.26
CA ARG A 50 9.71 125.45 -63.96
C ARG A 50 9.21 124.01 -64.01
N MET A 51 8.51 123.62 -65.08
CA MET A 51 8.05 122.24 -65.25
C MET A 51 9.19 121.26 -65.50
N GLU A 52 10.20 121.66 -66.27
CA GLU A 52 11.41 120.87 -66.48
C GLU A 52 12.15 120.66 -65.15
N TYR A 53 12.28 121.71 -64.33
CA TYR A 53 12.83 121.59 -62.97
C TYR A 53 12.03 120.58 -62.12
N LEU A 54 10.70 120.66 -62.11
CA LEU A 54 9.87 119.74 -61.32
C LEU A 54 9.98 118.28 -61.80
N ARG A 55 10.04 118.05 -63.12
CA ARG A 55 10.28 116.71 -63.69
C ARG A 55 11.65 116.16 -63.33
N GLN A 56 12.68 117.00 -63.32
CA GLN A 56 14.02 116.62 -62.87
C GLN A 56 14.04 116.25 -61.38
N GLN A 57 13.17 116.82 -60.55
CA GLN A 57 13.07 116.50 -59.11
C GLN A 57 12.21 115.27 -58.79
N GLU A 58 11.33 114.81 -59.69
CA GLU A 58 10.41 113.69 -59.47
C GLU A 58 11.10 112.38 -59.01
N PRO A 59 12.24 111.94 -59.60
CA PRO A 59 12.93 110.73 -59.15
C PRO A 59 13.43 110.82 -57.70
N HIS A 60 13.77 112.01 -57.22
CA HIS A 60 14.21 112.23 -55.85
C HIS A 60 13.05 112.11 -54.85
N VAL A 61 11.86 112.63 -55.21
CA VAL A 61 10.64 112.50 -54.40
C VAL A 61 10.21 111.03 -54.30
N VAL A 62 10.25 110.29 -55.41
CA VAL A 62 9.94 108.85 -55.42
C VAL A 62 10.90 108.06 -54.53
N LYS A 63 12.21 108.36 -54.58
CA LYS A 63 13.20 107.74 -53.67
C LYS A 63 12.89 108.05 -52.19
N LEU A 64 12.51 109.28 -51.87
CA LEU A 64 12.13 109.67 -50.51
C LEU A 64 10.88 108.93 -50.02
N GLN A 65 9.84 108.83 -50.87
CA GLN A 65 8.60 108.11 -50.55
C GLN A 65 8.85 106.60 -50.39
N ALA A 66 9.68 106.00 -51.25
CA ALA A 66 10.08 104.60 -51.13
C ALA A 66 10.83 104.35 -49.82
N CYS A 67 11.74 105.25 -49.44
CA CYS A 67 12.48 105.18 -48.18
C CYS A 67 11.52 105.27 -46.97
N TRP A 68 10.55 106.18 -47.00
CA TRP A 68 9.55 106.32 -45.94
C TRP A 68 8.62 105.11 -45.83
N ARG A 69 8.12 104.57 -46.95
CA ARG A 69 7.31 103.34 -46.97
C ARG A 69 8.09 102.16 -46.41
N GLY A 70 9.37 102.04 -46.80
CA GLY A 70 10.28 101.03 -46.28
C GLY A 70 10.49 101.17 -44.76
N TYR A 71 10.75 102.37 -44.27
CA TYR A 71 10.89 102.66 -42.84
C TYR A 71 9.62 102.29 -42.05
N LYS A 72 8.44 102.70 -42.54
CA LYS A 72 7.15 102.41 -41.90
C LYS A 72 6.91 100.90 -41.76
N MET A 73 7.15 100.11 -42.81
CA MET A 73 6.97 98.66 -42.76
C MET A 73 7.99 97.96 -41.87
N ARG A 74 9.26 98.37 -41.93
CA ARG A 74 10.30 97.85 -41.03
C ARG A 74 9.95 98.13 -39.57
N LYS A 75 9.43 99.33 -39.25
CA LYS A 75 8.98 99.68 -37.90
C LYS A 75 7.82 98.80 -37.42
N ILE A 76 6.83 98.53 -38.28
CA ILE A 76 5.71 97.62 -37.94
C ILE A 76 6.22 96.20 -37.68
N TYR A 77 7.12 95.69 -38.53
CA TYR A 77 7.72 94.36 -38.37
C TYR A 77 8.54 94.25 -37.09
N ILE A 78 9.42 95.23 -36.83
CA ILE A 78 10.23 95.28 -35.60
C ILE A 78 9.33 95.34 -34.37
N ASN A 79 8.25 96.13 -34.39
CA ASN A 79 7.29 96.19 -33.29
C ASN A 79 6.61 94.84 -33.04
N ARG A 80 6.20 94.14 -34.10
CA ARG A 80 5.60 92.80 -33.98
C ARG A 80 6.59 91.77 -33.47
N MET A 81 7.84 91.80 -33.95
CA MET A 81 8.90 90.93 -33.47
C MET A 81 9.23 91.19 -32.01
N SER A 82 9.31 92.46 -31.61
CA SER A 82 9.51 92.87 -30.22
C SER A 82 8.37 92.39 -29.32
N LEU A 83 7.11 92.48 -29.77
CA LEU A 83 5.95 91.95 -29.04
C LEU A 83 6.05 90.43 -28.83
N LEU A 84 6.44 89.69 -29.88
CA LEU A 84 6.61 88.24 -29.80
C LEU A 84 7.77 87.87 -28.88
N GLN A 85 8.93 88.51 -29.02
CA GLN A 85 10.11 88.30 -28.20
C GLN A 85 9.85 88.59 -26.72
N LYS A 86 9.15 89.69 -26.39
CA LYS A 86 8.76 90.03 -25.02
C LYS A 86 7.88 88.96 -24.37
N ASN A 87 7.09 88.23 -25.16
CA ASN A 87 6.13 87.25 -24.68
C ASN A 87 6.61 85.78 -24.77
N VAL A 88 7.85 85.53 -25.22
CA VAL A 88 8.42 84.16 -25.34
C VAL A 88 8.35 83.41 -24.02
N ALA A 89 8.74 84.05 -22.91
CA ALA A 89 8.73 83.41 -21.59
C ALA A 89 7.32 82.94 -21.17
N THR A 90 6.28 83.73 -21.47
CA THR A 90 4.89 83.39 -21.19
C THR A 90 4.41 82.22 -22.04
N VAL A 91 4.77 82.20 -23.33
CA VAL A 91 4.44 81.09 -24.25
C VAL A 91 5.14 79.80 -23.82
N ILE A 92 6.42 79.86 -23.46
CA ILE A 92 7.17 78.70 -22.94
C ILE A 92 6.53 78.17 -21.67
N LYS A 93 6.13 79.04 -20.73
CA LYS A 93 5.41 78.64 -19.52
C LYS A 93 4.10 77.93 -19.87
N LEU A 94 3.29 78.50 -20.76
CA LEU A 94 2.02 77.90 -21.20
C LEU A 94 2.23 76.54 -21.89
N GLN A 95 3.22 76.44 -22.78
CA GLN A 95 3.57 75.19 -23.45
C GLN A 95 4.07 74.14 -22.46
N SER A 96 4.87 74.53 -21.47
CA SER A 96 5.35 73.62 -20.42
C SER A 96 4.21 73.08 -19.56
N LEU A 97 3.23 73.92 -19.20
CA LEU A 97 2.03 73.52 -18.47
C LEU A 97 1.19 72.52 -19.27
N VAL A 98 0.98 72.77 -20.57
CA VAL A 98 0.23 71.86 -21.45
C VAL A 98 0.98 70.53 -21.65
N LYS A 99 2.31 70.57 -21.84
CA LYS A 99 3.16 69.38 -21.93
C LYS A 99 3.08 68.56 -20.63
N MET A 100 3.20 69.20 -19.48
CA MET A 100 3.06 68.57 -18.16
C MET A 100 1.68 67.95 -17.98
N TRP A 101 0.60 68.68 -18.30
CA TRP A 101 -0.77 68.18 -18.21
C TRP A 101 -0.99 66.94 -19.07
N LYS A 102 -0.48 66.95 -20.32
CA LYS A 102 -0.56 65.80 -21.23
C LYS A 102 0.21 64.59 -20.68
N ALA A 103 1.40 64.80 -20.11
CA ALA A 103 2.20 63.76 -19.47
C ALA A 103 1.50 63.19 -18.22
N LYS A 104 0.99 64.05 -17.34
CA LYS A 104 0.26 63.68 -16.12
C LYS A 104 -1.01 62.89 -16.45
N ARG A 105 -1.74 63.29 -17.50
CA ARG A 105 -2.92 62.55 -17.99
C ARG A 105 -2.55 61.14 -18.44
N LYS A 106 -1.50 60.98 -19.24
CA LYS A 106 -1.02 59.65 -19.67
C LYS A 106 -0.57 58.77 -18.50
N TYR A 107 0.19 59.34 -17.56
CA TYR A 107 0.63 58.62 -16.36
C TYR A 107 -0.57 58.15 -15.52
N ASN A 108 -1.53 59.04 -15.26
CA ASN A 108 -2.73 58.71 -14.48
C ASN A 108 -3.60 57.65 -15.17
N GLN A 109 -3.72 57.67 -16.50
CA GLN A 109 -4.41 56.62 -17.24
C GLN A 109 -3.74 55.26 -17.04
N ARG A 110 -2.40 55.21 -17.11
CA ARG A 110 -1.64 53.97 -16.89
C ARG A 110 -1.72 53.49 -15.43
N LEU A 111 -1.70 54.41 -14.47
CA LEU A 111 -1.89 54.08 -13.06
C LEU A 111 -3.30 53.54 -12.79
N ARG A 112 -4.34 54.12 -13.40
CA ARG A 112 -5.72 53.60 -13.31
C ARG A 112 -5.82 52.21 -13.92
N PHE A 113 -5.23 51.99 -15.10
CA PHE A 113 -5.17 50.67 -15.72
C PHE A 113 -4.58 49.61 -14.78
N PHE A 114 -3.43 49.88 -14.15
CA PHE A 114 -2.83 48.93 -13.21
C PHE A 114 -3.65 48.72 -11.93
N ARG A 115 -4.32 49.77 -11.41
CA ARG A 115 -5.21 49.65 -10.25
C ARG A 115 -6.48 48.84 -10.56
N GLU A 116 -7.08 49.06 -11.72
CA GLU A 116 -8.27 48.32 -12.16
C GLU A 116 -7.98 46.83 -12.38
N HIS A 117 -6.78 46.49 -12.85
CA HIS A 117 -6.36 45.12 -13.14
C HIS A 117 -5.50 44.48 -12.02
N GLU A 118 -5.48 45.05 -10.82
CA GLU A 118 -4.64 44.55 -9.71
C GLU A 118 -4.91 43.07 -9.40
N LYS A 119 -6.18 42.67 -9.34
CA LYS A 119 -6.58 41.27 -9.09
C LYS A 119 -6.06 40.32 -10.16
N GLU A 120 -6.06 40.73 -11.42
CA GLU A 120 -5.57 39.93 -12.55
C GLU A 120 -4.04 39.82 -12.52
N ILE A 121 -3.35 40.92 -12.23
CA ILE A 121 -1.89 40.95 -12.06
C ILE A 121 -1.48 40.03 -10.90
N VAL A 122 -2.19 40.07 -9.77
CA VAL A 122 -1.94 39.16 -8.64
C VAL A 122 -2.16 37.70 -9.04
N LYS A 123 -3.21 37.39 -9.82
CA LYS A 123 -3.42 36.03 -10.36
C LYS A 123 -2.27 35.58 -11.28
N ILE A 124 -1.82 36.44 -12.20
CA ILE A 124 -0.70 36.15 -13.09
C ILE A 124 0.59 35.98 -12.28
N GLN A 125 0.86 36.85 -11.32
CA GLN A 125 2.01 36.75 -10.43
C GLN A 125 1.96 35.46 -9.59
N ALA A 126 0.79 35.09 -9.07
CA ALA A 126 0.60 33.85 -8.33
C ALA A 126 0.86 32.63 -9.22
N PHE A 127 0.35 32.64 -10.45
CA PHE A 127 0.60 31.59 -11.44
C PHE A 127 2.10 31.48 -11.79
N LEU A 128 2.77 32.60 -12.07
CA LEU A 128 4.20 32.63 -12.37
C LEU A 128 5.04 32.17 -11.17
N LYS A 129 4.68 32.60 -9.95
CA LYS A 129 5.33 32.14 -8.71
C LYS A 129 5.14 30.64 -8.51
N ALA A 130 3.93 30.12 -8.74
CA ALA A 130 3.64 28.69 -8.65
C ALA A 130 4.39 27.88 -9.72
N ASN A 131 4.49 28.38 -10.94
CA ASN A 131 5.23 27.71 -12.01
C ASN A 131 6.73 27.68 -11.71
N LYS A 132 7.30 28.82 -11.25
CA LYS A 132 8.69 28.86 -10.80
C LYS A 132 8.96 27.90 -9.64
N ALA A 133 8.04 27.82 -8.66
CA ALA A 133 8.17 26.86 -7.55
C ALA A 133 8.08 25.40 -8.02
N ARG A 134 7.25 25.10 -9.03
CA ARG A 134 7.18 23.76 -9.66
C ARG A 134 8.45 23.43 -10.42
N ASP A 135 9.05 24.38 -11.13
CA ASP A 135 10.31 24.19 -11.85
C ASP A 135 11.48 23.99 -10.89
N ASP A 136 11.56 24.81 -9.82
CA ASP A 136 12.51 24.61 -8.72
C ASP A 136 12.36 23.19 -8.13
N TYR A 137 11.12 22.75 -7.89
CA TYR A 137 10.83 21.42 -7.37
C TYR A 137 11.20 20.30 -8.36
N ARG A 138 10.88 20.44 -9.66
CA ARG A 138 11.28 19.48 -10.70
C ARG A 138 12.78 19.34 -10.77
N THR A 139 13.49 20.47 -10.69
CA THR A 139 14.95 20.52 -10.65
C THR A 139 15.49 19.75 -9.45
N LEU A 140 14.92 19.94 -8.25
CA LEU A 140 15.31 19.16 -7.07
C LEU A 140 15.08 17.65 -7.23
N THR A 141 13.95 17.26 -7.84
CA THR A 141 13.58 15.85 -7.97
C THR A 141 14.34 15.12 -9.08
N GLY A 142 14.55 15.76 -10.22
CA GLY A 142 15.04 15.14 -11.45
C GLY A 142 16.48 15.45 -11.81
N ALA A 143 17.08 16.54 -11.31
CA ALA A 143 18.48 16.84 -11.60
C ALA A 143 19.42 15.94 -10.77
N LEU A 144 20.50 15.51 -11.42
CA LEU A 144 21.62 14.82 -10.76
C LEU A 144 22.35 15.78 -9.80
N ASP A 145 22.53 17.04 -10.23
CA ASP A 145 23.25 18.07 -9.48
C ASP A 145 22.37 19.34 -9.33
N PRO A 146 21.49 19.40 -8.32
CA PRO A 146 20.63 20.56 -8.11
C PRO A 146 21.43 21.77 -7.57
N PRO A 147 21.13 23.00 -8.01
CA PRO A 147 21.82 24.18 -7.52
C PRO A 147 21.46 24.49 -6.07
N LEU A 148 22.40 25.06 -5.32
CA LEU A 148 22.25 25.40 -3.90
C LEU A 148 21.04 26.30 -3.62
N SER A 149 20.74 27.21 -4.54
CA SER A 149 19.59 28.13 -4.46
C SER A 149 18.24 27.41 -4.47
N VAL A 150 18.14 26.28 -5.17
CA VAL A 150 16.97 25.41 -5.18
C VAL A 150 16.93 24.57 -3.90
N VAL A 151 18.04 23.93 -3.53
CA VAL A 151 18.15 23.12 -2.30
C VAL A 151 17.72 23.94 -1.08
N ARG A 152 18.23 25.17 -0.93
CA ARG A 152 17.89 26.12 0.16
C ARG A 152 16.38 26.31 0.35
N LYS A 153 15.62 26.49 -0.74
CA LYS A 153 14.16 26.68 -0.67
C LYS A 153 13.46 25.47 -0.04
N PHE A 154 14.01 24.28 -0.18
CA PHE A 154 13.44 23.02 0.29
C PHE A 154 14.12 22.43 1.52
N VAL A 155 15.17 23.07 2.07
CA VAL A 155 15.87 22.61 3.29
C VAL A 155 14.93 22.44 4.48
N HIS A 156 13.90 23.29 4.62
CA HIS A 156 12.91 23.16 5.69
C HIS A 156 12.17 21.82 5.67
N LEU A 157 12.16 21.09 4.55
CA LEU A 157 11.55 19.76 4.45
C LEU A 157 12.39 18.67 5.12
N LEU A 158 13.67 18.92 5.44
CA LEU A 158 14.51 18.01 6.24
C LEU A 158 14.13 18.04 7.72
N GLU A 159 13.59 19.15 8.21
CA GLU A 159 13.15 19.24 9.60
C GLU A 159 11.95 18.32 9.83
N GLN A 160 11.98 17.58 10.94
CA GLN A 160 10.84 16.78 11.36
C GLN A 160 9.79 17.69 11.96
N SER A 161 8.59 17.65 11.39
CA SER A 161 7.44 18.37 11.93
C SER A 161 6.97 17.67 13.22
N PRO A 162 6.37 18.38 14.19
CA PRO A 162 5.67 17.72 15.31
C PRO A 162 4.60 16.73 14.81
N LEU A 163 4.01 17.00 13.64
CA LEU A 163 3.10 16.05 12.98
C LEU A 163 3.81 14.77 12.54
N ASP A 164 5.06 14.86 12.07
CA ASP A 164 5.84 13.68 11.69
C ASP A 164 6.13 12.80 12.90
N LEU A 165 6.36 13.41 14.08
CA LEU A 165 6.58 12.68 15.32
C LEU A 165 5.29 11.99 15.79
N GLN A 166 4.16 12.69 15.74
CA GLN A 166 2.86 12.11 16.09
C GLN A 166 2.50 10.95 15.16
N GLU A 167 2.67 11.13 13.84
CA GLU A 167 2.46 10.05 12.86
C GLU A 167 3.37 8.84 13.15
N GLU A 168 4.61 9.06 13.60
CA GLU A 168 5.52 7.97 13.96
C GLU A 168 5.09 7.24 15.24
N GLN A 169 4.62 7.98 16.25
CA GLN A 169 4.03 7.39 17.47
C GLN A 169 2.75 6.59 17.18
N GLU A 170 1.90 7.08 16.28
CA GLU A 170 0.69 6.36 15.89
C GLU A 170 1.03 5.09 15.12
N VAL A 171 2.02 5.13 14.23
CA VAL A 171 2.51 3.94 13.52
C VAL A 171 3.10 2.91 14.50
N THR A 172 3.92 3.32 15.47
CA THR A 172 4.46 2.39 16.47
C THR A 172 3.36 1.77 17.33
N ARG A 173 2.37 2.57 17.77
CA ARG A 173 1.21 2.06 18.52
C ARG A 173 0.39 1.07 17.72
N LEU A 174 0.12 1.35 16.44
CA LEU A 174 -0.62 0.44 15.56
C LEU A 174 0.15 -0.85 15.29
N ARG A 175 1.49 -0.79 15.17
CA ARG A 175 2.31 -2.00 15.02
C ARG A 175 2.17 -2.93 16.22
N GLU A 176 2.24 -2.39 17.44
CA GLU A 176 2.01 -3.14 18.67
C GLU A 176 0.63 -3.79 18.68
N GLU A 177 -0.42 -3.01 18.36
CA GLU A 177 -1.79 -3.52 18.31
C GLU A 177 -1.98 -4.62 17.25
N VAL A 178 -1.33 -4.50 16.10
CA VAL A 178 -1.39 -5.52 15.03
C VAL A 178 -0.71 -6.82 15.47
N VAL A 179 0.50 -6.75 16.03
CA VAL A 179 1.24 -7.96 16.47
C VAL A 179 0.47 -8.70 17.58
N THR A 180 -0.01 -7.97 18.58
CA THR A 180 -0.81 -8.53 19.69
C THR A 180 -2.11 -9.18 19.17
N LYS A 181 -2.81 -8.53 18.22
CA LYS A 181 -4.00 -9.10 17.58
C LYS A 181 -3.72 -10.31 16.71
N ILE A 182 -2.62 -10.35 15.95
CA ILE A 182 -2.23 -11.53 15.16
C ILE A 182 -2.07 -12.74 16.08
N ARG A 183 -1.36 -12.58 17.20
CA ARG A 183 -1.13 -13.66 18.17
C ARG A 183 -2.42 -14.11 18.84
N SER A 184 -3.24 -13.16 19.30
CA SER A 184 -4.54 -13.46 19.90
C SER A 184 -5.41 -14.27 18.94
N ASN A 185 -5.44 -13.88 17.67
CA ASN A 185 -6.16 -14.61 16.62
C ASN A 185 -5.59 -16.01 16.38
N GLN A 186 -4.27 -16.18 16.29
CA GLN A 186 -3.66 -17.51 16.14
C GLN A 186 -3.94 -18.43 17.33
N GLN A 187 -3.98 -17.88 18.55
CA GLN A 187 -4.34 -18.65 19.74
C GLN A 187 -5.82 -19.06 19.71
N MET A 188 -6.73 -18.16 19.33
CA MET A 188 -8.14 -18.48 19.16
C MET A 188 -8.35 -19.56 18.10
N GLU A 189 -7.63 -19.48 16.98
CA GLU A 189 -7.66 -20.48 15.90
C GLU A 189 -7.21 -21.87 16.39
N LYS A 190 -6.12 -21.94 17.16
CA LYS A 190 -5.66 -23.19 17.81
C LYS A 190 -6.71 -23.74 18.79
N ASP A 191 -7.28 -22.89 19.64
CA ASP A 191 -8.28 -23.29 20.63
C ASP A 191 -9.58 -23.80 19.95
N LEU A 192 -9.99 -23.18 18.84
CA LEU A 192 -11.14 -23.61 18.02
C LEU A 192 -10.86 -24.94 17.31
N ASN A 193 -9.71 -25.10 16.66
CA ASN A 193 -9.32 -26.36 16.01
C ASN A 193 -9.30 -27.54 17.01
N LEU A 194 -8.83 -27.32 18.23
CA LEU A 194 -8.90 -28.33 19.29
C LEU A 194 -10.34 -28.65 19.69
N MET A 195 -11.22 -27.65 19.71
CA MET A 195 -12.64 -27.87 19.99
C MET A 195 -13.33 -28.64 18.86
N ASP A 196 -13.01 -28.34 17.60
CA ASP A 196 -13.48 -29.08 16.43
C ASP A 196 -13.05 -30.54 16.47
N ILE A 197 -11.77 -30.82 16.74
CA ILE A 197 -11.27 -32.20 16.88
C ILE A 197 -12.03 -32.92 18.01
N LYS A 198 -12.23 -32.25 19.16
CA LYS A 198 -12.94 -32.83 20.30
C LYS A 198 -14.42 -33.07 20.02
N ILE A 199 -15.10 -32.15 19.33
CA ILE A 199 -16.49 -32.32 18.90
C ILE A 199 -16.59 -33.45 17.87
N GLY A 200 -15.67 -33.52 16.91
CA GLY A 200 -15.59 -34.63 15.95
C GLY A 200 -15.36 -35.99 16.62
N LEU A 201 -14.54 -36.02 17.68
CA LEU A 201 -14.32 -37.23 18.48
C LEU A 201 -15.51 -37.58 19.38
N LEU A 202 -16.28 -36.59 19.85
CA LEU A 202 -17.57 -36.81 20.52
C LEU A 202 -18.59 -37.43 19.58
N VAL A 203 -18.73 -36.90 18.37
CA VAL A 203 -19.64 -37.44 17.35
C VAL A 203 -19.24 -38.88 16.98
N LYS A 204 -17.94 -39.19 16.96
CA LYS A 204 -17.42 -40.55 16.78
C LYS A 204 -17.43 -41.41 18.07
N ASN A 205 -18.06 -40.95 19.16
CA ASN A 205 -18.20 -41.63 20.46
C ASN A 205 -16.88 -42.06 21.12
N ARG A 206 -15.77 -41.37 20.85
CA ARG A 206 -14.42 -41.70 21.36
C ARG A 206 -14.00 -40.93 22.62
N ILE A 207 -14.77 -39.90 23.02
CA ILE A 207 -14.47 -39.02 24.16
C ILE A 207 -15.77 -38.76 24.95
N THR A 208 -15.66 -38.46 26.24
CA THR A 208 -16.83 -38.10 27.07
C THR A 208 -17.23 -36.63 26.89
N LEU A 209 -18.53 -36.33 26.95
CA LEU A 209 -19.05 -34.96 26.82
C LEU A 209 -18.42 -33.98 27.86
N GLN A 210 -17.97 -34.52 28.99
CA GLN A 210 -17.34 -33.80 30.09
C GLN A 210 -15.96 -33.22 29.70
N ASP A 211 -15.19 -33.89 28.83
CA ASP A 211 -13.88 -33.44 28.35
C ASP A 211 -13.94 -32.27 27.35
N VAL A 212 -15.09 -32.14 26.69
CA VAL A 212 -15.36 -31.04 25.75
C VAL A 212 -15.95 -29.85 26.49
N VAL A 213 -16.79 -30.11 27.51
CA VAL A 213 -17.30 -29.08 28.43
C VAL A 213 -16.21 -28.48 29.31
N SER A 214 -15.22 -29.26 29.75
CA SER A 214 -14.07 -28.74 30.52
C SER A 214 -13.22 -27.79 29.67
N HIS A 215 -13.01 -28.12 28.38
CA HIS A 215 -12.29 -27.26 27.43
C HIS A 215 -13.05 -25.97 27.12
N SER A 216 -14.37 -26.05 26.87
CA SER A 216 -15.19 -24.85 26.62
C SER A 216 -15.28 -23.93 27.85
N LYS A 217 -15.34 -24.48 29.08
CA LYS A 217 -15.26 -23.70 30.32
C LYS A 217 -13.89 -23.03 30.52
N LYS A 218 -12.79 -23.74 30.23
CA LYS A 218 -11.42 -23.17 30.29
C LYS A 218 -11.23 -22.02 29.31
N MET A 219 -11.82 -22.11 28.12
CA MET A 219 -11.80 -21.07 27.11
C MET A 219 -12.68 -19.86 27.51
N LYS A 220 -13.87 -20.07 28.11
CA LYS A 220 -14.71 -18.98 28.67
C LYS A 220 -14.10 -18.25 29.86
N SER A 221 -13.37 -18.97 30.71
CA SER A 221 -12.62 -18.38 31.83
C SER A 221 -11.58 -17.36 31.32
N LYS A 222 -10.89 -17.65 30.21
CA LYS A 222 -9.98 -16.70 29.54
C LYS A 222 -10.74 -15.49 28.95
N LYS A 223 -11.92 -15.72 28.36
CA LYS A 223 -12.79 -14.67 27.78
C LYS A 223 -13.23 -13.62 28.82
N ASN A 224 -13.67 -14.05 30.00
CA ASN A 224 -14.16 -13.14 31.06
C ASN A 224 -13.05 -12.34 31.77
N LYS A 225 -11.78 -12.78 31.69
CA LYS A 225 -10.63 -12.00 32.13
C LYS A 225 -10.24 -10.96 31.06
N ALA A 226 -10.15 -11.36 29.79
CA ALA A 226 -9.81 -10.46 28.68
C ALA A 226 -10.83 -9.33 28.43
N SER A 227 -12.10 -9.49 28.84
CA SER A 227 -13.14 -8.45 28.70
C SER A 227 -13.26 -7.51 29.90
N LYS A 228 -12.60 -7.81 31.03
CA LYS A 228 -12.64 -6.97 32.25
C LYS A 228 -11.37 -6.16 32.49
N ASP A 229 -10.31 -6.41 31.72
CA ASP A 229 -9.16 -5.53 31.67
C ASP A 229 -9.49 -4.35 30.77
N ASP A 230 -9.87 -3.25 31.40
CA ASP A 230 -9.69 -1.93 30.82
C ASP A 230 -8.22 -1.83 30.37
N PRO A 231 -7.90 -1.53 29.09
CA PRO A 231 -6.51 -1.40 28.64
C PRO A 231 -5.74 -0.29 29.37
N SER A 232 -6.41 0.48 30.24
CA SER A 232 -5.83 1.46 31.14
C SER A 232 -5.18 0.88 32.40
N LEU A 233 -5.48 -0.37 32.82
CA LEU A 233 -4.88 -1.02 34.00
C LEU A 233 -3.97 -2.22 33.69
N GLY A 234 -3.95 -2.70 32.44
CA GLY A 234 -2.86 -3.52 31.89
C GLY A 234 -1.68 -2.67 31.39
N GLY A 235 -1.65 -1.39 31.74
CA GLY A 235 -0.59 -0.46 31.40
C GLY A 235 0.73 -0.90 32.02
N GLY A 236 1.52 -1.62 31.23
CA GLY A 236 2.91 -1.96 31.50
C GLY A 236 3.19 -2.34 32.95
N LEU A 237 3.28 -3.64 33.21
CA LEU A 237 4.41 -4.14 33.99
C LEU A 237 5.71 -3.91 33.19
N GLY A 238 5.92 -2.67 32.75
CA GLY A 238 7.17 -2.20 32.22
C GLY A 238 8.15 -2.27 33.37
N ILE A 239 9.22 -3.03 33.17
CA ILE A 239 10.65 -2.79 33.43
C ILE A 239 11.07 -1.80 34.55
N LYS A 240 10.25 -0.85 34.98
CA LYS A 240 10.40 0.06 36.13
C LYS A 240 10.48 -0.66 37.49
N GLY A 241 10.07 -1.93 37.58
CA GLY A 241 10.21 -2.76 38.78
C GLY A 241 11.34 -3.80 38.75
N LEU A 242 12.16 -3.85 37.70
CA LEU A 242 13.18 -4.89 37.52
C LEU A 242 14.54 -4.46 38.12
N SER A 243 15.18 -5.36 38.88
CA SER A 243 16.55 -5.19 39.40
C SER A 243 17.54 -4.81 38.27
N LYS A 244 18.56 -4.00 38.60
CA LYS A 244 19.63 -3.55 37.67
C LYS A 244 20.28 -4.70 36.90
N VAL A 245 20.36 -5.89 37.50
CA VAL A 245 20.90 -7.11 36.87
C VAL A 245 19.95 -7.64 35.79
N LYS A 246 18.64 -7.60 36.02
CA LYS A 246 17.61 -8.10 35.08
C LYS A 246 17.47 -7.20 33.86
N ARG A 247 17.57 -5.87 34.06
CA ARG A 247 17.59 -4.90 32.96
C ARG A 247 18.79 -5.11 32.04
N ARG A 248 19.98 -5.36 32.60
CA ARG A 248 21.18 -5.71 31.83
C ARG A 248 21.01 -7.02 31.04
N LYS A 249 20.37 -8.05 31.62
CA LYS A 249 20.12 -9.31 30.90
C LYS A 249 19.14 -9.12 29.74
N LEU A 250 18.09 -8.31 29.91
CA LEU A 250 17.17 -7.94 28.82
C LEU A 250 17.84 -7.07 27.74
N GLU A 251 18.72 -6.15 28.12
CA GLU A 251 19.57 -5.39 27.19
C GLU A 251 20.51 -6.31 26.40
N ALA A 252 21.08 -7.33 27.04
CA ALA A 252 21.91 -8.32 26.34
C ALA A 252 21.09 -9.17 25.35
N TYR A 253 19.84 -9.54 25.67
CA TYR A 253 18.93 -10.17 24.71
C TYR A 253 18.57 -9.25 23.53
N GLN A 254 18.47 -7.93 23.74
CA GLN A 254 18.29 -6.97 22.63
C GLN A 254 19.44 -7.04 21.64
N HIS A 255 20.68 -7.16 22.14
CA HIS A 255 21.87 -7.31 21.32
C HIS A 255 21.90 -8.63 20.56
N LEU A 256 21.56 -9.74 21.23
CA LEU A 256 21.49 -11.05 20.60
C LEU A 256 20.46 -11.09 19.47
N PHE A 257 19.23 -10.63 19.71
CA PHE A 257 18.18 -10.66 18.70
C PHE A 257 18.45 -9.70 17.54
N TYR A 258 19.14 -8.57 17.78
CA TYR A 258 19.60 -7.71 16.70
C TYR A 258 20.59 -8.45 15.79
N LEU A 259 21.58 -9.14 16.35
CA LEU A 259 22.56 -9.93 15.59
C LEU A 259 21.89 -11.03 14.76
N LEU A 260 20.93 -11.75 15.35
CA LEU A 260 20.18 -12.80 14.64
C LEU A 260 19.33 -12.24 13.50
N GLN A 261 18.80 -11.02 13.62
CA GLN A 261 18.05 -10.37 12.54
C GLN A 261 18.96 -9.96 11.38
N THR A 262 20.14 -9.40 11.66
CA THR A 262 21.05 -8.85 10.64
C THR A 262 21.86 -9.91 9.91
N ASN A 263 22.23 -11.00 10.62
CA ASN A 263 23.03 -12.09 10.09
C ASN A 263 22.16 -13.34 9.86
N PRO A 264 21.63 -13.54 8.64
CA PRO A 264 20.70 -14.63 8.35
C PRO A 264 21.35 -16.03 8.41
N SER A 265 22.67 -16.11 8.32
CA SER A 265 23.42 -17.38 8.34
C SER A 265 23.17 -18.19 9.61
N TYR A 266 23.09 -17.54 10.78
CA TYR A 266 22.88 -18.23 12.05
C TYR A 266 21.51 -18.93 12.09
N LEU A 267 20.46 -18.17 11.76
CA LEU A 267 19.11 -18.69 11.74
C LEU A 267 18.91 -19.72 10.61
N ALA A 268 19.52 -19.51 9.43
CA ALA A 268 19.48 -20.48 8.33
C ALA A 268 20.05 -21.85 8.73
N LYS A 269 21.21 -21.86 9.40
CA LYS A 269 21.82 -23.10 9.92
C LYS A 269 20.98 -23.71 11.04
N LEU A 270 20.46 -22.90 11.96
CA LEU A 270 19.58 -23.37 13.05
C LEU A 270 18.33 -24.06 12.49
N ILE A 271 17.68 -23.48 11.47
CA ILE A 271 16.52 -24.06 10.79
C ILE A 271 16.81 -25.47 10.29
N PHE A 272 18.03 -25.71 9.81
CA PHE A 272 18.43 -26.99 9.22
C PHE A 272 18.67 -28.10 10.24
N GLN A 273 19.11 -27.74 11.45
CA GLN A 273 19.37 -28.67 12.56
C GLN A 273 18.10 -29.14 13.26
N MET A 274 16.95 -28.53 12.97
CA MET A 274 15.69 -28.87 13.62
C MET A 274 15.06 -30.18 13.08
N PRO A 275 14.55 -31.06 13.97
CA PRO A 275 13.84 -32.26 13.56
C PRO A 275 12.47 -31.94 12.92
N GLN A 276 12.13 -32.65 11.84
CA GLN A 276 10.96 -32.40 10.97
C GLN A 276 9.60 -32.35 11.70
N ASN A 277 9.45 -33.05 12.84
CA ASN A 277 8.20 -33.11 13.61
C ASN A 277 8.00 -31.96 14.61
N LYS A 278 9.09 -31.27 15.02
CA LYS A 278 9.04 -30.09 15.91
C LYS A 278 9.19 -28.77 15.14
N SER A 279 9.65 -28.83 13.87
CA SER A 279 10.04 -27.64 13.11
C SER A 279 8.89 -26.65 12.94
N THR A 280 7.68 -27.04 12.53
CA THR A 280 6.63 -26.05 12.20
C THR A 280 6.22 -25.15 13.35
N LYS A 281 6.10 -25.68 14.58
CA LYS A 281 5.70 -24.88 15.75
C LYS A 281 6.80 -23.91 16.18
N PHE A 282 8.05 -24.37 16.20
CA PHE A 282 9.19 -23.51 16.50
C PHE A 282 9.38 -22.43 15.42
N MET A 283 9.29 -22.82 14.15
CA MET A 283 9.48 -21.93 13.01
C MET A 283 8.43 -20.81 12.98
N ASP A 284 7.15 -21.15 13.17
CA ASP A 284 6.06 -20.15 13.17
C ASP A 284 6.09 -19.25 14.42
N THR A 285 6.59 -19.76 15.55
CA THR A 285 6.55 -19.02 16.84
C THR A 285 7.82 -18.21 17.07
N VAL A 286 9.00 -18.72 16.71
CA VAL A 286 10.29 -18.08 17.00
C VAL A 286 10.78 -17.24 15.85
N ILE A 287 10.90 -17.79 14.63
CA ILE A 287 11.42 -17.02 13.49
C ILE A 287 10.47 -15.87 13.18
N PHE A 288 9.16 -16.11 13.06
CA PHE A 288 8.24 -15.03 12.76
C PHE A 288 8.11 -14.01 13.90
N THR A 289 8.18 -14.41 15.17
CA THR A 289 8.24 -13.44 16.28
C THR A 289 9.52 -12.60 16.22
N LEU A 290 10.68 -13.20 15.96
CA LEU A 290 11.95 -12.45 15.85
C LEU A 290 11.90 -11.40 14.75
N TYR A 291 11.16 -11.64 13.66
CA TYR A 291 10.94 -10.65 12.59
C TYR A 291 9.58 -9.93 12.69
N ASN A 292 8.90 -9.94 13.85
CA ASN A 292 7.57 -9.35 14.08
C ASN A 292 6.55 -9.62 12.94
N TYR A 293 6.52 -10.85 12.42
CA TYR A 293 5.69 -11.28 11.28
C TYR A 293 5.86 -10.40 10.02
N ALA A 294 7.04 -9.80 9.85
CA ALA A 294 7.36 -8.81 8.83
C ALA A 294 6.32 -7.68 8.76
N SER A 295 5.96 -7.14 9.92
CA SER A 295 5.05 -6.00 10.02
C SER A 295 5.57 -4.80 9.22
N ASN A 296 6.89 -4.61 9.25
CA ASN A 296 7.58 -3.48 8.65
C ASN A 296 8.42 -3.89 7.42
N GLN A 297 8.75 -2.92 6.58
CA GLN A 297 9.53 -3.10 5.36
C GLN A 297 10.95 -3.62 5.64
N ARG A 298 11.60 -3.12 6.70
CA ARG A 298 12.92 -3.61 7.16
C ARG A 298 12.86 -5.09 7.53
N GLU A 299 11.89 -5.46 8.35
CA GLU A 299 11.72 -6.84 8.81
C GLU A 299 11.37 -7.77 7.65
N GLU A 300 10.56 -7.30 6.70
CA GLU A 300 10.26 -8.02 5.45
C GLU A 300 11.51 -8.25 4.61
N TYR A 301 12.36 -7.22 4.44
CA TYR A 301 13.64 -7.35 3.75
C TYR A 301 14.56 -8.36 4.44
N LEU A 302 14.75 -8.25 5.76
CA LEU A 302 15.63 -9.15 6.50
C LEU A 302 15.10 -10.59 6.54
N LEU A 303 13.78 -10.78 6.67
CA LEU A 303 13.15 -12.10 6.60
C LEU A 303 13.29 -12.72 5.20
N LEU A 304 13.18 -11.92 4.14
CA LEU A 304 13.42 -12.39 2.76
C LEU A 304 14.89 -12.76 2.54
N LYS A 305 15.83 -12.03 3.14
CA LYS A 305 17.26 -12.37 3.13
C LYS A 305 17.51 -13.69 3.86
N LEU A 306 16.83 -13.93 4.98
CA LEU A 306 16.85 -15.21 5.69
C LEU A 306 16.29 -16.34 4.81
N PHE A 307 15.13 -16.16 4.19
CA PHE A 307 14.55 -17.17 3.31
C PHE A 307 15.43 -17.49 2.11
N LYS A 308 16.07 -16.48 1.50
CA LYS A 308 17.07 -16.68 0.43
C LYS A 308 18.21 -17.57 0.92
N THR A 309 18.88 -17.14 1.99
CA THR A 309 20.06 -17.83 2.54
C THR A 309 19.72 -19.26 2.97
N ALA A 310 18.58 -19.45 3.64
CA ALA A 310 18.13 -20.76 4.08
C ALA A 310 17.75 -21.67 2.91
N LEU A 311 17.15 -21.13 1.84
CA LEU A 311 16.77 -21.91 0.67
C LEU A 311 17.99 -22.34 -0.16
N GLU A 312 18.96 -21.44 -0.34
CA GLU A 312 20.24 -21.74 -0.99
C GLU A 312 20.97 -22.87 -0.24
N GLU A 313 21.03 -22.78 1.10
CA GLU A 313 21.61 -23.82 1.95
C GLU A 313 20.82 -25.15 1.87
N GLU A 314 19.48 -25.10 1.86
CA GLU A 314 18.65 -26.31 1.72
C GLU A 314 18.86 -27.00 0.36
N ILE A 315 18.97 -26.24 -0.73
CA ILE A 315 19.20 -26.78 -2.07
C ILE A 315 20.62 -27.36 -2.16
N ASN A 316 21.63 -26.66 -1.66
CA ASN A 316 23.01 -27.11 -1.71
C ASN A 316 23.24 -28.38 -0.89
N SER A 317 22.65 -28.47 0.31
CA SER A 317 22.99 -29.51 1.29
C SER A 317 21.99 -30.69 1.36
N LYS A 318 20.73 -30.55 0.91
CA LYS A 318 19.68 -31.59 1.05
C LYS A 318 19.09 -32.14 -0.25
N VAL A 319 19.24 -31.42 -1.36
CA VAL A 319 18.58 -31.79 -2.63
C VAL A 319 19.57 -32.51 -3.54
N ASP A 320 19.50 -33.84 -3.62
CA ASP A 320 20.38 -34.62 -4.49
C ASP A 320 19.81 -34.72 -5.92
N GLN A 321 18.49 -34.79 -6.04
CA GLN A 321 17.77 -34.76 -7.31
C GLN A 321 16.70 -33.66 -7.33
N ILE A 322 16.44 -33.12 -8.52
CA ILE A 322 15.45 -32.05 -8.73
C ILE A 322 14.05 -32.47 -8.26
N GLN A 323 13.72 -33.76 -8.36
CA GLN A 323 12.42 -34.30 -7.95
C GLN A 323 12.23 -34.35 -6.42
N ASP A 324 13.31 -34.33 -5.63
CA ASP A 324 13.26 -34.42 -4.17
C ASP A 324 12.52 -33.22 -3.53
N ILE A 325 12.51 -32.08 -4.22
CA ILE A 325 11.76 -30.88 -3.79
C ILE A 325 10.24 -31.11 -3.94
N VAL A 326 9.84 -31.90 -4.94
CA VAL A 326 8.43 -32.21 -5.22
C VAL A 326 7.92 -33.30 -4.28
N THR A 327 8.69 -34.38 -4.15
CA THR A 327 8.33 -35.57 -3.35
C THR A 327 8.59 -35.38 -1.86
N GLY A 328 9.59 -34.58 -1.50
CA GLY A 328 10.00 -34.32 -0.13
C GLY A 328 9.16 -33.28 0.61
N ASN A 329 9.55 -33.06 1.87
CA ASN A 329 9.00 -32.01 2.74
C ASN A 329 10.07 -30.94 3.03
N PRO A 330 10.45 -30.12 2.03
CA PRO A 330 11.43 -29.05 2.19
C PRO A 330 10.94 -28.07 3.27
N THR A 331 11.79 -27.83 4.26
CA THR A 331 11.46 -27.10 5.48
C THR A 331 11.33 -25.61 5.18
N VAL A 332 12.24 -25.07 4.36
CA VAL A 332 12.25 -23.63 4.01
C VAL A 332 11.06 -23.30 3.13
N ILE A 333 10.76 -24.13 2.14
CA ILE A 333 9.58 -23.95 1.28
C ILE A 333 8.29 -23.98 2.11
N LYS A 334 8.15 -24.91 3.07
CA LYS A 334 6.99 -24.96 3.95
C LYS A 334 6.85 -23.70 4.80
N MET A 335 7.97 -23.19 5.32
CA MET A 335 8.01 -21.94 6.09
C MET A 335 7.61 -20.73 5.23
N VAL A 336 8.15 -20.60 4.00
CA VAL A 336 7.79 -19.52 3.08
C VAL A 336 6.30 -19.55 2.73
N VAL A 337 5.75 -20.74 2.48
CA VAL A 337 4.32 -20.93 2.19
C VAL A 337 3.47 -20.62 3.43
N SER A 338 3.87 -21.05 4.62
CA SER A 338 3.20 -20.73 5.89
C SER A 338 3.13 -19.21 6.11
N PHE A 339 4.26 -18.52 5.96
CA PHE A 339 4.36 -17.07 6.11
C PHE A 339 3.44 -16.33 5.14
N ASN A 340 3.48 -16.67 3.84
CA ASN A 340 2.65 -16.03 2.81
C ASN A 340 1.16 -16.43 2.89
N ARG A 341 0.78 -17.41 3.72
CA ARG A 341 -0.62 -17.75 4.03
C ARG A 341 -1.15 -17.03 5.27
N GLY A 342 -0.26 -16.48 6.10
CA GLY A 342 -0.62 -15.65 7.24
C GLY A 342 -1.30 -14.33 6.83
N ALA A 343 -1.58 -13.48 7.83
CA ALA A 343 -2.43 -12.29 7.70
C ALA A 343 -2.13 -11.35 6.51
N ARG A 344 -0.88 -11.28 6.02
CA ARG A 344 -0.49 -10.41 4.89
C ARG A 344 -0.81 -11.00 3.50
N GLY A 345 -0.59 -12.29 3.28
CA GLY A 345 -0.81 -12.91 1.95
C GLY A 345 -2.19 -13.56 1.79
N HIS A 346 -2.93 -13.69 2.89
CA HIS A 346 -4.31 -14.16 2.90
C HIS A 346 -5.25 -13.29 2.06
N ASN A 347 -5.12 -11.96 2.16
CA ASN A 347 -5.94 -11.02 1.40
C ASN A 347 -5.74 -11.18 -0.12
N THR A 348 -4.52 -11.46 -0.56
CA THR A 348 -4.21 -11.68 -1.97
C THR A 348 -4.89 -12.94 -2.51
N LEU A 349 -4.70 -14.08 -1.83
CA LEU A 349 -5.30 -15.35 -2.27
C LEU A 349 -6.83 -15.27 -2.27
N ARG A 350 -7.39 -14.59 -1.28
CA ARG A 350 -8.83 -14.32 -1.20
C ARG A 350 -9.30 -13.46 -2.38
N GLN A 351 -8.63 -12.36 -2.70
CA GLN A 351 -8.99 -11.53 -3.85
C GLN A 351 -8.90 -12.29 -5.19
N LEU A 352 -7.93 -13.20 -5.31
CA LEU A 352 -7.71 -14.01 -6.51
C LEU A 352 -8.76 -15.12 -6.65
N LEU A 353 -8.91 -15.97 -5.63
CA LEU A 353 -9.70 -17.21 -5.72
C LEU A 353 -11.17 -17.04 -5.29
N ALA A 354 -11.49 -16.12 -4.36
CA ALA A 354 -12.85 -16.01 -3.84
C ALA A 354 -13.94 -15.80 -4.90
N PRO A 355 -13.80 -14.95 -5.93
CA PRO A 355 -14.87 -14.75 -6.90
C PRO A 355 -15.19 -16.04 -7.68
N VAL A 356 -14.16 -16.76 -8.14
CA VAL A 356 -14.34 -17.97 -8.94
C VAL A 356 -14.80 -19.15 -8.08
N VAL A 357 -14.28 -19.27 -6.85
CA VAL A 357 -14.70 -20.31 -5.90
C VAL A 357 -16.15 -20.11 -5.48
N LYS A 358 -16.59 -18.88 -5.23
CA LYS A 358 -18.01 -18.58 -4.92
C LYS A 358 -18.93 -18.96 -6.07
N GLU A 359 -18.56 -18.64 -7.30
CA GLU A 359 -19.35 -19.01 -8.49
C GLU A 359 -19.54 -20.54 -8.60
N ILE A 360 -18.49 -21.33 -8.33
CA ILE A 360 -18.53 -22.80 -8.33
C ILE A 360 -19.40 -23.34 -7.17
N ILE A 361 -19.40 -22.68 -6.02
CA ILE A 361 -20.17 -23.09 -4.84
C ILE A 361 -21.66 -22.77 -4.99
N GLU A 362 -21.98 -21.62 -5.59
CA GLU A 362 -23.36 -21.14 -5.78
C GLU A 362 -24.12 -21.93 -6.85
N ASP A 363 -23.41 -22.55 -7.80
CA ASP A 363 -24.01 -23.42 -8.81
C ASP A 363 -24.43 -24.78 -8.22
N LYS A 364 -25.71 -24.86 -7.81
CA LYS A 364 -26.32 -26.08 -7.27
C LYS A 364 -26.51 -27.19 -8.30
N SER A 365 -26.43 -26.89 -9.60
CA SER A 365 -26.59 -27.87 -10.68
C SER A 365 -25.26 -28.51 -11.09
N LEU A 366 -24.15 -27.99 -10.57
CA LEU A 366 -22.82 -28.43 -10.91
C LEU A 366 -22.51 -29.77 -10.22
N GLY A 367 -22.52 -30.85 -11.00
CA GLY A 367 -22.07 -32.18 -10.57
C GLY A 367 -20.91 -32.66 -11.42
N ILE A 368 -19.68 -32.41 -10.99
CA ILE A 368 -18.48 -32.88 -11.71
C ILE A 368 -18.11 -34.27 -11.16
N ASN A 369 -18.48 -35.32 -11.90
CA ASN A 369 -18.09 -36.69 -11.61
C ASN A 369 -17.14 -37.18 -12.69
N THR A 370 -15.91 -37.52 -12.29
CA THR A 370 -14.84 -37.97 -13.20
C THR A 370 -14.63 -39.49 -13.17
N ASN A 371 -15.33 -40.20 -12.28
CA ASN A 371 -15.26 -41.66 -12.17
C ASN A 371 -16.47 -42.32 -12.85
N PRO A 372 -16.26 -43.20 -13.85
CA PRO A 372 -17.36 -43.85 -14.58
C PRO A 372 -18.23 -44.74 -13.69
N VAL A 373 -17.66 -45.36 -12.66
CA VAL A 373 -18.42 -46.21 -11.72
C VAL A 373 -19.38 -45.38 -10.87
N ASP A 374 -18.95 -44.20 -10.42
CA ASP A 374 -19.78 -43.32 -9.62
C ASP A 374 -20.91 -42.68 -10.47
N VAL A 375 -20.61 -42.36 -11.73
CA VAL A 375 -21.63 -41.90 -12.70
C VAL A 375 -22.66 -43.00 -12.95
N TYR A 376 -22.22 -44.25 -13.12
CA TYR A 376 -23.11 -45.40 -13.30
C TYR A 376 -23.97 -45.65 -12.05
N LYS A 377 -23.39 -45.64 -10.84
CA LYS A 377 -24.15 -45.79 -9.58
C LYS A 377 -25.16 -44.67 -9.39
N ALA A 378 -24.78 -43.43 -9.68
CA ALA A 378 -25.70 -42.29 -9.62
C ALA A 378 -26.86 -42.42 -10.63
N TRP A 379 -26.59 -42.92 -11.83
CA TRP A 379 -27.61 -43.20 -12.84
C TRP A 379 -28.57 -44.32 -12.39
N VAL A 380 -28.04 -45.43 -11.86
CA VAL A 380 -28.84 -46.54 -11.32
C VAL A 380 -29.71 -46.05 -10.16
N ASN A 381 -29.15 -45.29 -9.22
CA ASN A 381 -29.90 -44.73 -8.09
C ASN A 381 -31.02 -43.78 -8.55
N GLN A 382 -30.77 -42.97 -9.58
CA GLN A 382 -31.80 -42.10 -10.17
C GLN A 382 -32.92 -42.89 -10.83
N LEU A 383 -32.59 -43.97 -11.55
CA LEU A 383 -33.58 -44.86 -12.15
C LEU A 383 -34.44 -45.52 -11.07
N GLU A 384 -33.82 -46.09 -10.03
CA GLU A 384 -34.54 -46.76 -8.93
C GLU A 384 -35.40 -45.80 -8.11
N THR A 385 -34.94 -44.56 -7.92
CA THR A 385 -35.73 -43.53 -7.23
C THR A 385 -36.94 -43.09 -8.06
N ALA A 386 -36.78 -43.02 -9.38
CA ALA A 386 -37.86 -42.61 -10.29
C ALA A 386 -38.89 -43.72 -10.55
N THR A 387 -38.44 -44.99 -10.63
CA THR A 387 -39.31 -46.14 -10.90
C THR A 387 -39.86 -46.79 -9.64
N GLY A 388 -39.16 -46.69 -8.49
CA GLY A 388 -39.51 -47.37 -7.25
C GLY A 388 -39.27 -48.88 -7.28
N GLU A 389 -38.60 -49.40 -8.31
CA GLU A 389 -38.29 -50.82 -8.50
C GLU A 389 -36.76 -51.03 -8.58
N ALA A 390 -36.28 -52.18 -8.08
CA ALA A 390 -34.86 -52.54 -8.18
C ALA A 390 -34.44 -52.66 -9.64
N SER A 391 -33.36 -51.99 -10.02
CA SER A 391 -32.85 -52.07 -11.39
C SER A 391 -32.35 -53.49 -11.69
N LYS A 392 -32.50 -53.94 -12.94
CA LYS A 392 -31.93 -55.23 -13.40
C LYS A 392 -30.41 -55.15 -13.65
N LEU A 393 -29.80 -54.01 -13.31
CA LEU A 393 -28.42 -53.68 -13.59
C LEU A 393 -27.55 -54.05 -12.38
N PRO A 394 -26.34 -54.60 -12.59
CA PRO A 394 -25.45 -54.95 -11.48
C PRO A 394 -24.99 -53.69 -10.73
N TYR A 395 -24.95 -53.74 -9.39
CA TYR A 395 -24.56 -52.60 -8.53
C TYR A 395 -23.04 -52.41 -8.42
N GLU A 396 -22.28 -53.50 -8.55
CA GLU A 396 -20.81 -53.49 -8.60
C GLU A 396 -20.37 -53.77 -10.02
N VAL A 397 -19.69 -52.78 -10.62
CA VAL A 397 -19.33 -52.79 -12.04
C VAL A 397 -17.91 -52.28 -12.18
N THR A 398 -17.14 -52.91 -13.06
CA THR A 398 -15.80 -52.42 -13.40
C THR A 398 -15.87 -51.15 -14.25
N PRO A 399 -14.85 -50.27 -14.24
CA PRO A 399 -14.84 -49.06 -15.06
C PRO A 399 -15.11 -49.32 -16.55
N GLU A 400 -14.59 -50.42 -17.09
CA GLU A 400 -14.77 -50.84 -18.49
C GLU A 400 -16.22 -51.21 -18.80
N GLN A 401 -16.87 -51.96 -17.92
CA GLN A 401 -18.28 -52.34 -18.04
C GLN A 401 -19.21 -51.13 -17.86
N ALA A 402 -18.90 -50.21 -16.94
CA ALA A 402 -19.65 -48.96 -16.78
C ALA A 402 -19.58 -48.10 -18.05
N MET A 403 -18.40 -48.05 -18.68
CA MET A 403 -18.18 -47.38 -19.96
C MET A 403 -18.79 -48.11 -21.16
N SER A 404 -19.38 -49.30 -21.03
CA SER A 404 -20.12 -49.95 -22.12
C SER A 404 -21.48 -49.28 -22.37
N HIS A 405 -22.04 -48.60 -21.37
CA HIS A 405 -23.33 -47.93 -21.46
C HIS A 405 -23.21 -46.53 -22.07
N GLU A 406 -24.03 -46.25 -23.09
CA GLU A 406 -24.05 -44.98 -23.81
C GLU A 406 -24.44 -43.79 -22.92
N GLU A 407 -25.41 -43.97 -22.02
CA GLU A 407 -25.85 -42.95 -21.06
C GLU A 407 -24.71 -42.52 -20.12
N VAL A 408 -23.87 -43.46 -19.69
CA VAL A 408 -22.70 -43.17 -18.83
C VAL A 408 -21.64 -42.39 -19.61
N ARG A 409 -21.38 -42.75 -20.87
CA ARG A 409 -20.44 -42.02 -21.75
C ARG A 409 -20.90 -40.58 -21.99
N SER A 410 -22.18 -40.39 -22.31
CA SER A 410 -22.76 -39.08 -22.57
C SER A 410 -22.67 -38.17 -21.34
N ARG A 411 -23.06 -38.67 -20.16
CA ARG A 411 -22.95 -37.93 -18.90
C ARG A 411 -21.51 -37.62 -18.52
N LEU A 412 -20.58 -38.55 -18.72
CA LEU A 412 -19.15 -38.33 -18.44
C LEU A 412 -18.54 -37.30 -19.39
N GLN A 413 -18.94 -37.29 -20.67
CA GLN A 413 -18.50 -36.29 -21.65
C GLN A 413 -19.03 -34.89 -21.30
N ALA A 414 -20.31 -34.79 -20.93
CA ALA A 414 -20.90 -33.54 -20.44
C ALA A 414 -20.19 -33.03 -19.18
N SER A 415 -19.95 -33.90 -18.19
CA SER A 415 -19.19 -33.57 -16.98
C SER A 415 -17.74 -33.14 -17.30
N SER A 416 -17.11 -33.72 -18.32
CA SER A 416 -15.76 -33.35 -18.75
C SER A 416 -15.72 -31.95 -19.38
N LEU A 417 -16.71 -31.59 -20.21
CA LEU A 417 -16.82 -30.24 -20.76
C LEU A 417 -17.07 -29.19 -19.67
N THR A 418 -17.93 -29.51 -18.70
CA THR A 418 -18.20 -28.64 -17.55
C THR A 418 -16.96 -28.47 -16.68
N LEU A 419 -16.20 -29.55 -16.42
CA LEU A 419 -14.92 -29.49 -15.71
C LEU A 419 -13.91 -28.59 -16.44
N ARG A 420 -13.82 -28.69 -17.78
CA ARG A 420 -12.96 -27.82 -18.58
C ARG A 420 -13.35 -26.35 -18.44
N SER A 421 -14.63 -26.03 -18.58
CA SER A 421 -15.14 -24.66 -18.42
C SER A 421 -14.85 -24.09 -17.03
N ALA A 422 -15.10 -24.87 -15.97
CA ALA A 422 -14.79 -24.46 -14.60
C ALA A 422 -13.28 -24.28 -14.37
N THR A 423 -12.46 -25.17 -14.93
CA THR A 423 -10.99 -25.10 -14.86
C THR A 423 -10.45 -23.87 -15.58
N ASP A 424 -10.97 -23.55 -16.77
CA ASP A 424 -10.58 -22.36 -17.54
C ASP A 424 -10.90 -21.05 -16.80
N LYS A 425 -12.04 -20.98 -16.08
CA LYS A 425 -12.37 -19.81 -15.25
C LYS A 425 -11.33 -19.59 -14.15
N VAL A 426 -10.97 -20.65 -13.41
CA VAL A 426 -9.96 -20.57 -12.34
C VAL A 426 -8.58 -20.24 -12.92
N LEU A 427 -8.20 -20.90 -14.02
CA LEU A 427 -6.92 -20.65 -14.71
C LEU A 427 -6.79 -19.19 -15.16
N ASN A 428 -7.81 -18.64 -15.82
CA ASN A 428 -7.78 -17.26 -16.31
C ASN A 428 -7.68 -16.25 -15.15
N SER A 429 -8.33 -16.53 -14.03
CA SER A 429 -8.17 -15.74 -12.80
C SER A 429 -6.74 -15.79 -12.25
N ILE A 430 -6.11 -16.98 -12.21
CA ILE A 430 -4.72 -17.13 -11.77
C ILE A 430 -3.76 -16.38 -12.68
N VAL A 431 -3.86 -16.58 -14.00
CA VAL A 431 -2.91 -16.01 -14.99
C VAL A 431 -3.03 -14.48 -15.06
N SER A 432 -4.25 -13.93 -14.94
CA SER A 432 -4.47 -12.47 -14.94
C SER A 432 -4.05 -11.76 -13.65
N SER A 433 -3.79 -12.52 -12.57
CA SER A 433 -3.51 -11.97 -11.24
C SER A 433 -2.03 -11.99 -10.87
N LEU A 434 -1.12 -12.03 -11.84
CA LEU A 434 0.33 -12.11 -11.63
C LEU A 434 0.88 -10.98 -10.72
N ASP A 435 0.35 -9.77 -10.86
CA ASP A 435 0.77 -8.60 -10.05
C ASP A 435 0.26 -8.64 -8.61
N ASN A 436 -0.77 -9.45 -8.35
CA ASN A 436 -1.33 -9.57 -7.00
C ASN A 436 -0.49 -10.51 -6.13
N ILE A 437 0.26 -11.46 -6.73
CA ILE A 437 1.10 -12.42 -5.98
C ILE A 437 2.13 -11.64 -5.14
N PRO A 438 2.29 -11.95 -3.84
CA PRO A 438 3.22 -11.21 -2.99
C PRO A 438 4.64 -11.24 -3.54
N TYR A 439 5.31 -10.08 -3.50
CA TYR A 439 6.70 -9.94 -3.95
C TYR A 439 7.61 -11.01 -3.32
N GLY A 440 7.48 -11.26 -2.02
CA GLY A 440 8.26 -12.27 -1.33
C GLY A 440 8.13 -13.68 -1.92
N MET A 441 6.93 -14.08 -2.33
CA MET A 441 6.70 -15.39 -2.96
C MET A 441 7.33 -15.46 -4.36
N ARG A 442 7.17 -14.39 -5.16
CA ARG A 442 7.77 -14.31 -6.50
C ARG A 442 9.30 -14.27 -6.46
N TYR A 443 9.86 -13.52 -5.51
CA TYR A 443 11.30 -13.46 -5.29
C TYR A 443 11.86 -14.82 -4.84
N ILE A 444 11.19 -15.54 -3.94
CA ILE A 444 11.62 -16.90 -3.57
C ILE A 444 11.50 -17.89 -4.74
N ALA A 445 10.51 -17.74 -5.62
CA ALA A 445 10.45 -18.52 -6.86
C ALA A 445 11.65 -18.23 -7.77
N LYS A 446 12.08 -16.97 -7.89
CA LYS A 446 13.30 -16.57 -8.60
C LYS A 446 14.55 -17.22 -7.97
N VAL A 447 14.72 -17.12 -6.66
CA VAL A 447 15.85 -17.72 -5.92
C VAL A 447 15.85 -19.23 -6.09
N LEU A 448 14.69 -19.89 -5.99
CA LEU A 448 14.55 -21.33 -6.20
C LEU A 448 14.99 -21.74 -7.62
N LYS A 449 14.53 -21.02 -8.65
CA LYS A 449 14.92 -21.27 -10.05
C LYS A 449 16.43 -21.12 -10.23
N ASN A 450 17.00 -20.02 -9.75
CA ASN A 450 18.42 -19.72 -9.92
C ASN A 450 19.30 -20.71 -9.16
N SER A 451 19.01 -21.00 -7.90
CA SER A 451 19.77 -21.95 -7.08
C SER A 451 19.74 -23.36 -7.66
N LEU A 452 18.60 -23.78 -8.22
CA LEU A 452 18.49 -25.08 -8.89
C LEU A 452 19.26 -25.12 -10.20
N HIS A 453 19.27 -24.03 -10.96
CA HIS A 453 20.05 -23.93 -12.18
C HIS A 453 21.56 -23.94 -11.91
N GLU A 454 22.00 -23.28 -10.83
CA GLU A 454 23.40 -23.29 -10.38
C GLU A 454 23.85 -24.70 -9.93
N LYS A 455 23.01 -25.41 -9.18
CA LYS A 455 23.33 -26.77 -8.71
C LYS A 455 23.20 -27.84 -9.80
N PHE A 456 22.23 -27.70 -10.72
CA PHE A 456 21.98 -28.63 -11.82
C PHE A 456 21.97 -27.91 -13.19
N PRO A 457 23.14 -27.55 -13.74
CA PRO A 457 23.23 -26.83 -15.01
C PRO A 457 22.67 -27.61 -16.21
N GLU A 458 22.69 -28.94 -16.16
CA GLU A 458 22.18 -29.85 -17.19
C GLU A 458 20.64 -29.94 -17.23
N ALA A 459 19.95 -29.39 -16.22
CA ALA A 459 18.50 -29.43 -16.14
C ALA A 459 17.86 -28.50 -17.18
N SER A 460 16.79 -28.97 -17.82
CA SER A 460 16.06 -28.14 -18.76
C SER A 460 15.30 -27.01 -18.04
N GLU A 461 15.18 -25.83 -18.67
CA GLU A 461 14.40 -24.73 -18.11
C GLU A 461 12.93 -25.13 -17.86
N ASP A 462 12.39 -26.04 -18.68
CA ASP A 462 11.05 -26.59 -18.52
C ASP A 462 10.89 -27.40 -17.21
N GLU A 463 11.88 -28.22 -16.86
CA GLU A 463 11.88 -28.96 -15.58
C GLU A 463 11.98 -28.02 -14.38
N LEU A 464 12.84 -26.99 -14.46
CA LEU A 464 12.95 -25.99 -13.41
C LEU A 464 11.64 -25.22 -13.21
N LEU A 465 10.95 -24.86 -14.29
CA LEU A 465 9.65 -24.19 -14.24
C LEU A 465 8.55 -25.07 -13.64
N LYS A 466 8.58 -26.40 -13.84
CA LYS A 466 7.67 -27.33 -13.15
C LYS A 466 7.88 -27.31 -11.63
N ILE A 467 9.12 -27.20 -11.15
CA ILE A 467 9.41 -27.08 -9.71
C ILE A 467 8.91 -25.74 -9.16
N VAL A 468 9.10 -24.65 -9.89
CA VAL A 468 8.52 -23.35 -9.53
C VAL A 468 6.99 -23.43 -9.51
N GLY A 469 6.38 -24.12 -10.47
CA GLY A 469 4.94 -24.38 -10.50
C GLY A 469 4.46 -25.20 -9.31
N ASN A 470 5.27 -26.15 -8.84
CA ASN A 470 4.99 -26.88 -7.61
C ASN A 470 4.95 -25.96 -6.37
N LEU A 471 5.84 -24.97 -6.27
CA LEU A 471 5.81 -23.98 -5.20
C LEU A 471 4.57 -23.06 -5.31
N LEU A 472 4.40 -22.39 -6.44
CA LEU A 472 3.40 -21.34 -6.63
C LEU A 472 1.97 -21.88 -6.73
N TYR A 473 1.76 -22.96 -7.49
CA TYR A 473 0.43 -23.56 -7.65
C TYR A 473 0.19 -24.65 -6.60
N TYR A 474 0.94 -25.74 -6.61
CA TYR A 474 0.61 -26.92 -5.81
C TYR A 474 0.76 -26.71 -4.29
N ARG A 475 1.83 -26.05 -3.84
CA ARG A 475 2.04 -25.82 -2.41
C ARG A 475 1.33 -24.57 -1.89
N TYR A 476 1.22 -23.50 -2.68
CA TYR A 476 0.62 -22.24 -2.23
C TYR A 476 -0.89 -22.14 -2.54
N MET A 477 -1.33 -22.27 -3.80
CA MET A 477 -2.72 -22.05 -4.22
C MET A 477 -3.64 -23.29 -4.09
N ASN A 478 -3.17 -24.48 -4.46
CA ASN A 478 -3.99 -25.69 -4.60
C ASN A 478 -4.74 -26.09 -3.31
N PRO A 479 -4.13 -26.07 -2.10
CA PRO A 479 -4.85 -26.36 -0.86
C PRO A 479 -5.98 -25.37 -0.58
N ALA A 480 -5.80 -24.12 -1.00
CA ALA A 480 -6.78 -23.06 -0.85
C ALA A 480 -7.99 -23.29 -1.78
N ILE A 481 -7.79 -23.84 -2.98
CA ILE A 481 -8.88 -24.24 -3.89
C ILE A 481 -9.64 -25.46 -3.35
N VAL A 482 -8.94 -26.46 -2.81
CA VAL A 482 -9.55 -27.72 -2.32
C VAL A 482 -10.35 -27.52 -1.03
N ALA A 483 -9.87 -26.66 -0.13
CA ALA A 483 -10.49 -26.40 1.17
C ALA A 483 -10.63 -24.88 1.40
N PRO A 484 -11.46 -24.17 0.63
CA PRO A 484 -11.56 -22.71 0.74
C PRO A 484 -12.13 -22.24 2.09
N ASP A 485 -12.81 -23.14 2.80
CA ASP A 485 -13.27 -22.98 4.19
C ASP A 485 -12.10 -22.95 5.18
N GLY A 486 -11.19 -23.92 5.10
CA GLY A 486 -10.03 -24.04 6.01
C GLY A 486 -8.91 -23.02 5.73
N PHE A 487 -8.99 -22.32 4.60
CA PHE A 487 -8.02 -21.30 4.20
C PHE A 487 -8.67 -19.89 4.09
N ASP A 488 -9.77 -19.63 4.82
CA ASP A 488 -10.59 -18.39 4.87
C ASP A 488 -10.75 -17.62 3.52
N ILE A 489 -10.84 -18.33 2.39
CA ILE A 489 -11.13 -17.72 1.09
C ILE A 489 -12.59 -17.26 1.02
N ILE A 490 -13.47 -18.02 1.65
CA ILE A 490 -14.91 -17.76 1.72
C ILE A 490 -15.35 -17.57 3.17
N ASP A 491 -16.16 -16.55 3.42
CA ASP A 491 -16.77 -16.32 4.74
C ASP A 491 -18.02 -17.22 4.83
N MET A 492 -17.88 -18.39 5.45
CA MET A 492 -19.02 -19.27 5.74
C MET A 492 -19.59 -18.95 7.11
N SER A 493 -20.92 -18.97 7.27
CA SER A 493 -21.57 -18.79 8.58
C SER A 493 -21.07 -19.82 9.60
N ALA A 494 -20.94 -19.43 10.87
CA ALA A 494 -20.46 -20.30 11.95
C ALA A 494 -21.14 -21.69 11.93
N GLY A 495 -20.37 -22.75 11.66
CA GLY A 495 -20.83 -24.13 11.56
C GLY A 495 -21.22 -24.63 10.16
N GLY A 496 -21.16 -23.80 9.12
CA GLY A 496 -21.40 -24.20 7.73
C GLY A 496 -20.18 -24.90 7.11
N GLN A 497 -20.25 -26.22 6.96
CA GLN A 497 -19.26 -26.98 6.18
C GLN A 497 -19.64 -26.96 4.69
N LEU A 498 -18.62 -26.98 3.81
CA LEU A 498 -18.85 -27.21 2.38
C LEU A 498 -19.58 -28.54 2.18
N HIS A 499 -20.59 -28.52 1.32
CA HIS A 499 -21.27 -29.75 0.93
C HIS A 499 -20.27 -30.70 0.27
N GLN A 500 -20.42 -32.01 0.49
CA GLN A 500 -19.47 -33.01 -0.04
C GLN A 500 -19.34 -32.92 -1.57
N ASP A 501 -20.43 -32.60 -2.27
CA ASP A 501 -20.41 -32.36 -3.72
C ASP A 501 -19.63 -31.10 -4.11
N GLN A 502 -19.77 -29.99 -3.37
CA GLN A 502 -18.99 -28.77 -3.62
C GLN A 502 -17.50 -29.02 -3.42
N ARG A 503 -17.14 -29.77 -2.36
CA ARG A 503 -15.76 -30.19 -2.09
C ARG A 503 -15.22 -31.13 -3.18
N ARG A 504 -16.05 -32.04 -3.71
CA ARG A 504 -15.71 -32.93 -4.83
C ARG A 504 -15.49 -32.14 -6.13
N ASN A 505 -16.33 -31.16 -6.43
CA ASN A 505 -16.21 -30.30 -7.60
C ASN A 505 -14.90 -29.50 -7.56
N LEU A 506 -14.64 -28.81 -6.44
CA LEU A 506 -13.42 -28.05 -6.22
C LEU A 506 -12.18 -28.94 -6.24
N GLY A 507 -12.25 -30.13 -5.62
CA GLY A 507 -11.19 -31.13 -5.66
C GLY A 507 -10.89 -31.62 -7.09
N SER A 508 -11.92 -31.78 -7.93
CA SER A 508 -11.76 -32.17 -9.33
C SER A 508 -11.11 -31.07 -10.18
N VAL A 509 -11.52 -29.81 -9.98
CA VAL A 509 -10.89 -28.64 -10.62
C VAL A 509 -9.43 -28.49 -10.19
N ALA A 510 -9.17 -28.58 -8.88
CA ALA A 510 -7.83 -28.52 -8.32
C ALA A 510 -6.92 -29.63 -8.86
N LYS A 511 -7.44 -30.87 -8.97
CA LYS A 511 -6.72 -31.99 -9.59
C LYS A 511 -6.41 -31.72 -11.06
N MET A 512 -7.36 -31.21 -11.84
CA MET A 512 -7.12 -30.87 -13.24
C MET A 512 -6.00 -29.85 -13.41
N LEU A 513 -6.05 -28.76 -12.63
CA LEU A 513 -5.02 -27.73 -12.61
C LEU A 513 -3.67 -28.25 -12.09
N GLN A 514 -3.65 -29.16 -11.13
CA GLN A 514 -2.41 -29.81 -10.66
C GLN A 514 -1.75 -30.63 -11.78
N HIS A 515 -2.53 -31.42 -12.50
CA HIS A 515 -2.05 -32.16 -13.67
C HIS A 515 -1.55 -31.22 -14.77
N ALA A 516 -2.25 -30.11 -15.01
CA ALA A 516 -1.82 -29.08 -15.95
C ALA A 516 -0.53 -28.36 -15.53
N ALA A 517 -0.36 -28.00 -14.26
CA ALA A 517 0.83 -27.32 -13.75
C ALA A 517 2.08 -28.22 -13.77
N ALA A 518 1.93 -29.53 -13.57
CA ALA A 518 3.02 -30.51 -13.60
C ALA A 518 3.26 -31.12 -15.00
N ASN A 519 2.45 -30.76 -16.00
CA ASN A 519 2.37 -31.42 -17.30
C ASN A 519 2.25 -32.96 -17.21
N LYS A 520 1.45 -33.45 -16.24
CA LYS A 520 1.26 -34.88 -15.99
C LYS A 520 0.00 -35.37 -16.70
N LEU A 521 0.19 -36.15 -17.77
CA LEU A 521 -0.90 -36.74 -18.54
C LEU A 521 -1.65 -37.82 -17.74
N PHE A 522 -2.93 -38.02 -18.05
CA PHE A 522 -3.70 -39.15 -17.52
C PHE A 522 -3.34 -40.43 -18.28
N GLU A 523 -2.90 -41.45 -17.53
CA GLU A 523 -2.49 -42.78 -18.02
C GLU A 523 -3.08 -43.90 -17.12
N GLY A 524 -3.13 -45.14 -17.63
CA GLY A 524 -3.55 -46.33 -16.88
C GLY A 524 -5.05 -46.38 -16.55
N GLU A 525 -5.38 -46.54 -15.27
CA GLU A 525 -6.77 -46.69 -14.74
C GLU A 525 -7.70 -45.49 -15.05
N ASN A 526 -7.16 -44.36 -15.53
CA ASN A 526 -7.92 -43.17 -15.94
C ASN A 526 -8.01 -43.02 -17.47
N ALA A 527 -7.93 -44.11 -18.24
CA ALA A 527 -7.98 -44.07 -19.71
C ALA A 527 -9.20 -43.33 -20.29
N HIS A 528 -10.32 -43.28 -19.56
CA HIS A 528 -11.50 -42.50 -19.94
C HIS A 528 -11.27 -40.97 -19.94
N MET A 529 -10.22 -40.48 -19.29
CA MET A 529 -9.83 -39.07 -19.23
C MET A 529 -8.76 -38.69 -20.27
N THR A 530 -8.28 -39.62 -21.09
CA THR A 530 -7.29 -39.35 -22.16
C THR A 530 -7.67 -38.22 -23.12
N PRO A 531 -8.95 -38.01 -23.51
CA PRO A 531 -9.34 -36.84 -24.32
C PRO A 531 -8.98 -35.48 -23.69
N MET A 532 -8.81 -35.44 -22.37
CA MET A 532 -8.42 -34.24 -21.63
C MET A 532 -6.91 -33.94 -21.70
N ASN A 533 -6.07 -34.89 -22.12
CA ASN A 533 -4.61 -34.71 -22.18
C ASN A 533 -4.19 -33.61 -23.15
N ILE A 534 -4.95 -33.40 -24.23
CA ILE A 534 -4.75 -32.28 -25.17
C ILE A 534 -4.96 -30.94 -24.44
N TYR A 535 -6.02 -30.86 -23.63
CA TYR A 535 -6.32 -29.67 -22.83
C TYR A 535 -5.28 -29.41 -21.75
N ILE A 536 -4.78 -30.46 -21.07
CA ILE A 536 -3.68 -30.36 -20.10
C ILE A 536 -2.44 -29.75 -20.75
N SER A 537 -2.05 -30.25 -21.93
CA SER A 537 -0.87 -29.76 -22.64
C SER A 537 -1.00 -28.29 -23.06
N GLN A 538 -2.18 -27.90 -23.57
CA GLN A 538 -2.48 -26.49 -23.91
C GLN A 538 -2.48 -25.57 -22.68
N THR A 539 -2.95 -26.08 -21.55
CA THR A 539 -3.02 -25.33 -20.29
C THR A 539 -1.64 -25.21 -19.65
N TYR A 540 -0.79 -26.23 -19.78
CA TYR A 540 0.59 -26.20 -19.32
C TYR A 540 1.38 -25.06 -19.98
N GLU A 541 1.24 -24.83 -21.29
CA GLU A 541 1.93 -23.72 -21.95
C GLU A 541 1.55 -22.35 -21.37
N LYS A 542 0.27 -22.15 -20.99
CA LYS A 542 -0.17 -20.94 -20.28
C LYS A 542 0.48 -20.84 -18.90
N PHE A 543 0.52 -21.94 -18.15
CA PHE A 543 1.17 -21.98 -16.84
C PHE A 543 2.68 -21.75 -16.93
N ARG A 544 3.35 -22.30 -17.95
CA ARG A 544 4.78 -22.13 -18.19
C ARG A 544 5.14 -20.65 -18.38
N LEU A 545 4.41 -19.94 -19.24
CA LEU A 545 4.60 -18.49 -19.44
C LEU A 545 4.33 -17.69 -18.15
N PHE A 546 3.32 -18.10 -17.39
CA PHE A 546 2.99 -17.50 -16.10
C PHE A 546 4.10 -17.70 -15.06
N PHE A 547 4.64 -18.92 -14.91
CA PHE A 547 5.73 -19.21 -13.97
C PHE A 547 7.02 -18.49 -14.35
N GLN A 548 7.32 -18.38 -15.65
CA GLN A 548 8.46 -17.61 -16.14
C GLN A 548 8.33 -16.13 -15.79
N SER A 549 7.16 -15.54 -16.07
CA SER A 549 6.87 -14.14 -15.74
C SER A 549 6.83 -13.89 -14.23
N ALA A 550 6.41 -14.88 -13.44
CA ALA A 550 6.39 -14.79 -11.99
C ALA A 550 7.81 -14.69 -11.39
N CYS A 551 8.81 -15.32 -12.01
CA CYS A 551 10.22 -15.26 -11.58
C CYS A 551 10.93 -13.95 -11.98
N ASP A 552 10.39 -13.19 -12.93
CA ASP A 552 10.98 -11.92 -13.36
C ASP A 552 10.65 -10.80 -12.36
N VAL A 553 11.59 -10.56 -11.44
CA VAL A 553 11.40 -9.70 -10.27
C VAL A 553 12.72 -8.98 -9.92
N PRO A 554 12.68 -7.68 -9.55
CA PRO A 554 13.86 -6.93 -9.10
C PRO A 554 14.40 -7.45 -7.77
N GLU A 555 15.68 -7.24 -7.52
CA GLU A 555 16.33 -7.63 -6.27
C GLU A 555 15.73 -6.89 -5.06
N PRO A 556 15.78 -7.47 -3.83
CA PRO A 556 15.17 -6.87 -2.65
C PRO A 556 15.74 -5.48 -2.34
N GLU A 557 17.03 -5.27 -2.60
CA GLU A 557 17.71 -3.98 -2.41
C GLU A 557 17.07 -2.88 -3.25
N GLU A 558 16.81 -3.16 -4.54
CA GLU A 558 16.13 -2.23 -5.46
C GLU A 558 14.65 -2.06 -5.11
N LYS A 559 13.94 -3.16 -4.79
CA LYS A 559 12.51 -3.14 -4.47
C LYS A 559 12.24 -2.32 -3.22
N PHE A 560 13.01 -2.55 -2.17
CA PHE A 560 12.84 -1.88 -0.89
C PHE A 560 13.59 -0.53 -0.85
N ASN A 561 14.47 -0.25 -1.82
CA ASN A 561 15.35 0.93 -1.85
C ASN A 561 16.06 1.10 -0.49
N VAL A 562 16.63 0.02 -0.01
CA VAL A 562 17.43 0.01 1.21
C VAL A 562 18.86 0.23 0.77
N ASP A 563 19.30 1.49 0.81
CA ASP A 563 20.73 1.79 0.70
C ASP A 563 21.39 1.44 2.05
N GLU A 564 22.70 1.15 2.08
CA GLU A 564 23.47 0.92 3.33
C GLU A 564 23.30 2.05 4.37
N TYR A 565 22.80 3.22 3.94
CA TYR A 565 22.50 4.39 4.74
C TYR A 565 21.10 4.40 5.38
N SER A 566 20.15 3.56 4.94
CA SER A 566 18.77 3.56 5.45
C SER A 566 18.67 3.16 6.92
N ASP A 567 19.46 2.18 7.37
CA ASP A 567 19.49 1.74 8.78
C ASP A 567 20.11 2.78 9.73
N MET A 568 20.98 3.67 9.23
CA MET A 568 21.54 4.78 10.02
C MET A 568 20.59 5.98 10.14
N VAL A 569 19.58 6.09 9.27
CA VAL A 569 18.68 7.27 9.18
C VAL A 569 17.32 7.00 9.82
N THR A 570 16.95 5.74 10.11
CA THR A 570 15.75 5.42 10.89
C THR A 570 15.91 5.89 12.33
N LEU A 571 15.11 6.89 12.73
CA LEU A 571 15.16 7.55 14.04
C LEU A 571 14.71 6.64 15.18
N SER A 572 13.84 5.67 14.87
CA SER A 572 13.35 4.68 15.80
C SER A 572 14.17 3.39 15.71
N LYS A 573 14.71 2.98 16.85
CA LYS A 573 15.35 1.67 17.01
C LYS A 573 14.30 0.57 16.77
N PRO A 574 14.67 -0.57 16.15
CA PRO A 574 13.72 -1.64 15.91
C PRO A 574 13.24 -2.22 17.24
N ILE A 575 11.93 -2.42 17.41
CA ILE A 575 11.34 -3.00 18.63
C ILE A 575 10.82 -4.39 18.29
N ILE A 576 11.22 -5.41 19.05
CA ILE A 576 10.60 -6.75 19.00
C ILE A 576 9.62 -6.88 20.15
N TYR A 577 8.45 -7.43 19.87
CA TYR A 577 7.52 -7.88 20.88
C TYR A 577 7.69 -9.39 21.04
N ILE A 578 8.23 -9.86 22.15
CA ILE A 578 8.53 -11.28 22.36
C ILE A 578 8.05 -11.72 23.75
N SER A 579 7.50 -12.93 23.84
CA SER A 579 7.14 -13.53 25.12
C SER A 579 8.36 -14.14 25.82
N ILE A 580 8.29 -14.29 27.13
CA ILE A 580 9.37 -14.90 27.90
C ILE A 580 9.60 -16.36 27.51
N GLU A 581 8.53 -17.10 27.21
CA GLU A 581 8.62 -18.47 26.67
C GLU A 581 9.44 -18.51 25.37
N GLU A 582 9.23 -17.55 24.45
CA GLU A 582 9.97 -17.45 23.20
C GLU A 582 11.45 -17.09 23.42
N ILE A 583 11.76 -16.20 24.38
CA ILE A 583 13.15 -15.87 24.76
C ILE A 583 13.89 -17.10 25.29
N ILE A 584 13.24 -17.86 26.18
CA ILE A 584 13.83 -19.07 26.77
C ILE A 584 14.04 -20.13 25.69
N ASN A 585 13.03 -20.36 24.85
CA ASN A 585 13.11 -21.33 23.76
C ASN A 585 14.20 -20.96 22.74
N THR A 586 14.30 -19.69 22.35
CA THR A 586 15.37 -19.21 21.46
C THR A 586 16.75 -19.43 22.08
N HIS A 587 16.93 -19.02 23.33
CA HIS A 587 18.21 -19.17 24.00
C HIS A 587 18.63 -20.65 24.15
N SER A 588 17.70 -21.50 24.58
CA SER A 588 17.93 -22.93 24.72
C SER A 588 18.36 -23.58 23.40
N LEU A 589 17.71 -23.22 22.29
CA LEU A 589 18.00 -23.83 20.99
C LEU A 589 19.30 -23.32 20.37
N LEU A 590 19.66 -22.06 20.63
CA LEU A 590 20.97 -21.53 20.21
C LEU A 590 22.11 -22.23 20.95
N LEU A 591 21.96 -22.53 22.25
CA LEU A 591 22.96 -23.26 23.03
C LEU A 591 23.04 -24.74 22.63
N GLU A 592 21.91 -25.40 22.40
CA GLU A 592 21.86 -26.81 21.98
C GLU A 592 22.58 -27.05 20.65
N HIS A 593 22.51 -26.08 19.73
CA HIS A 593 23.06 -26.19 18.37
C HIS A 593 24.20 -25.21 18.07
N LEU A 594 24.82 -24.63 19.11
CA LEU A 594 25.86 -23.61 19.00
C LEU A 594 27.01 -24.02 18.07
N GLU A 595 27.52 -25.24 18.23
CA GLU A 595 28.66 -25.77 17.44
C GLU A 595 28.31 -25.92 15.95
N ALA A 596 27.05 -26.17 15.61
CA ALA A 596 26.60 -26.30 14.23
C ALA A 596 26.29 -24.93 13.59
N ILE A 597 25.88 -23.95 14.38
CA ILE A 597 25.49 -22.61 13.93
C ILE A 597 26.74 -21.75 13.65
N SER A 598 27.66 -21.70 14.62
CA SER A 598 28.91 -20.92 14.57
C SER A 598 30.11 -21.82 14.91
N PRO A 599 30.67 -22.53 13.91
CA PRO A 599 31.85 -23.38 14.12
C PRO A 599 33.10 -22.58 14.51
N ASP A 600 33.17 -21.31 14.11
CA ASP A 600 34.26 -20.40 14.47
C ASP A 600 34.09 -19.89 15.90
N ARG A 601 35.06 -20.19 16.77
CA ARG A 601 35.03 -19.80 18.19
C ARG A 601 35.26 -18.30 18.44
N ASN A 602 35.69 -17.56 17.44
CA ASN A 602 35.90 -16.10 17.49
C ASN A 602 34.67 -15.31 17.01
N ASP A 603 33.55 -15.99 16.73
CA ASP A 603 32.32 -15.35 16.28
C ASP A 603 31.65 -14.55 17.42
N LEU A 604 31.09 -13.39 17.08
CA LEU A 604 30.35 -12.47 17.96
C LEU A 604 29.20 -13.17 18.71
N LEU A 605 28.62 -14.23 18.12
CA LEU A 605 27.56 -15.00 18.77
C LEU A 605 28.04 -15.69 20.06
N HIS A 606 29.28 -16.19 20.09
CA HIS A 606 29.86 -16.84 21.28
C HIS A 606 30.07 -15.84 22.42
N GLU A 607 30.56 -14.63 22.11
CA GLU A 607 30.74 -13.56 23.12
C GLU A 607 29.40 -13.15 23.74
N LEU A 608 28.36 -12.93 22.92
CA LEU A 608 27.04 -12.54 23.40
C LEU A 608 26.37 -13.64 24.24
N LEU A 609 26.52 -14.91 23.86
CA LEU A 609 25.96 -16.03 24.62
C LEU A 609 26.73 -16.27 25.93
N GLN A 610 28.06 -16.07 25.93
CA GLN A 610 28.87 -16.15 27.14
C GLN A 610 28.49 -15.04 28.16
N ASP A 611 28.21 -13.82 27.68
CA ASP A 611 27.73 -12.72 28.52
C ASP A 611 26.31 -12.97 29.09
N LEU A 612 25.47 -13.71 28.36
CA LEU A 612 24.11 -14.07 28.78
C LEU A 612 24.08 -15.14 29.89
N GLY A 613 25.10 -16.01 29.93
CA GLY A 613 25.21 -17.14 30.86
C GLY A 613 24.12 -18.19 30.62
N ASP A 614 23.77 -18.94 31.67
CA ASP A 614 22.78 -20.03 31.56
C ASP A 614 21.37 -19.54 31.22
N VAL A 615 20.59 -20.46 30.61
CA VAL A 615 19.19 -20.24 30.25
C VAL A 615 18.38 -19.87 31.50
N PRO A 616 17.74 -18.69 31.53
CA PRO A 616 16.96 -18.26 32.69
C PRO A 616 15.63 -19.00 32.81
N ASP A 617 15.22 -19.31 34.04
CA ASP A 617 13.86 -19.80 34.34
C ASP A 617 12.82 -18.66 34.29
N VAL A 618 11.55 -19.01 34.04
CA VAL A 618 10.42 -18.05 33.93
C VAL A 618 10.32 -17.13 35.15
N GLU A 619 10.57 -17.66 36.35
CA GLU A 619 10.57 -16.91 37.62
C GLU A 619 11.77 -15.96 37.73
N THR A 620 12.94 -16.33 37.20
CA THR A 620 14.16 -15.51 37.26
C THR A 620 14.04 -14.25 36.40
N LEU A 621 13.37 -14.34 35.23
CA LEU A 621 13.12 -13.21 34.32
C LEU A 621 12.07 -12.22 34.84
N LEU A 622 11.00 -12.69 35.50
CA LEU A 622 9.89 -11.85 35.96
C LEU A 622 10.02 -11.36 37.42
N GLY A 623 10.74 -12.08 38.29
CA GLY A 623 10.78 -11.81 39.74
C GLY A 623 10.69 -13.09 40.58
N GLU A 624 11.66 -13.32 41.46
CA GLU A 624 11.49 -14.33 42.54
C GLU A 624 10.38 -13.82 43.47
N GLY A 625 9.28 -14.57 43.58
CA GLY A 625 8.09 -14.20 44.38
C GLY A 625 6.80 -13.91 43.59
N ALA A 626 6.77 -14.12 42.26
CA ALA A 626 5.55 -13.92 41.46
C ALA A 626 4.48 -15.04 41.64
N VAL A 627 4.85 -16.19 42.22
CA VAL A 627 3.96 -17.33 42.48
C VAL A 627 4.26 -17.91 43.87
N ASP A 628 3.24 -18.06 44.71
CA ASP A 628 3.37 -18.71 46.02
C ASP A 628 3.75 -20.18 45.85
N SER A 629 4.79 -20.64 46.55
CA SER A 629 5.31 -22.01 46.42
C SER A 629 4.32 -23.12 46.80
N ASN A 630 3.20 -22.75 47.45
CA ASN A 630 2.16 -23.67 47.95
C ASN A 630 0.84 -23.66 47.14
N ASP A 631 0.77 -22.99 45.98
CA ASP A 631 -0.47 -22.91 45.19
C ASP A 631 -0.69 -24.19 44.32
N PRO A 632 -1.81 -24.94 44.46
CA PRO A 632 -2.09 -26.15 43.68
C PRO A 632 -2.22 -25.89 42.16
N ASN A 633 -2.27 -24.63 41.72
CA ASN A 633 -2.40 -24.24 40.32
C ASN A 633 -1.12 -23.61 39.73
N ARG A 634 0.04 -23.79 40.40
CA ARG A 634 1.37 -23.24 40.06
C ARG A 634 1.76 -23.38 38.59
N GLU A 635 1.51 -24.56 38.02
CA GLU A 635 1.86 -24.85 36.62
C GLU A 635 1.00 -24.04 35.64
N SER A 636 -0.26 -23.75 36.00
CA SER A 636 -1.18 -22.94 35.20
C SER A 636 -0.88 -21.44 35.29
N THR A 637 -0.42 -20.96 36.44
CA THR A 637 -0.01 -19.57 36.67
C THR A 637 1.35 -19.30 36.03
N LEU A 638 2.31 -20.22 36.14
CA LEU A 638 3.57 -20.16 35.38
C LEU A 638 3.35 -20.21 33.87
N SER A 639 2.43 -21.04 33.38
CA SER A 639 2.04 -21.06 31.96
C SER A 639 1.34 -19.77 31.49
N GLN A 640 0.80 -18.96 32.40
CA GLN A 640 0.23 -17.64 32.09
C GLN A 640 1.32 -16.55 32.13
N LEU A 641 2.25 -16.64 33.08
CA LEU A 641 3.39 -15.74 33.22
C LEU A 641 4.42 -15.92 32.09
N ALA A 642 4.64 -17.14 31.62
CA ALA A 642 5.49 -17.43 30.46
C ALA A 642 4.99 -16.77 29.16
N LYS A 643 3.68 -16.48 29.09
CA LYS A 643 3.03 -15.78 27.98
C LYS A 643 3.02 -14.26 28.12
N THR A 644 3.60 -13.73 29.19
CA THR A 644 3.72 -12.28 29.36
C THR A 644 4.65 -11.71 28.30
N GLU A 645 4.21 -10.64 27.65
CA GLU A 645 4.91 -10.02 26.53
C GLU A 645 5.86 -8.93 27.03
N VAL A 646 7.04 -8.89 26.41
CA VAL A 646 8.06 -7.87 26.67
C VAL A 646 8.38 -7.18 25.35
N SER A 647 8.37 -5.84 25.38
CA SER A 647 8.90 -5.02 24.29
C SER A 647 10.40 -4.81 24.49
N LEU A 648 11.18 -5.20 23.48
CA LEU A 648 12.64 -5.10 23.48
C LEU A 648 13.07 -4.17 22.34
N THR A 649 13.66 -3.04 22.70
CA THR A 649 14.26 -2.11 21.74
C THR A 649 15.62 -2.64 21.32
N LEU A 650 15.69 -3.26 20.15
CA LEU A 650 16.92 -3.82 19.63
C LEU A 650 17.98 -2.75 19.43
N THR A 651 19.15 -3.04 19.97
CA THR A 651 20.34 -2.23 19.82
C THR A 651 21.48 -3.17 19.50
N SER A 652 22.43 -2.78 18.66
CA SER A 652 23.66 -3.56 18.54
C SER A 652 24.56 -3.26 19.74
N LYS A 653 25.14 -4.29 20.39
CA LYS A 653 26.21 -4.10 21.38
C LYS A 653 27.48 -3.61 20.67
N PHE A 654 27.68 -4.12 19.47
CA PHE A 654 28.78 -3.83 18.57
C PHE A 654 28.30 -2.88 17.48
N GLU A 655 27.64 -1.78 17.84
CA GLU A 655 27.63 -0.63 16.95
C GLU A 655 29.09 -0.13 16.85
N LEU A 656 29.84 -0.83 15.99
CA LEU A 656 31.01 -0.47 15.18
C LEU A 656 32.35 -0.45 15.89
N LEU A 657 32.95 -1.63 16.00
CA LEU A 657 34.40 -1.78 15.89
C LEU A 657 34.70 -2.43 14.54
N GLU A 658 34.86 -1.61 13.51
CA GLU A 658 35.73 -1.91 12.36
C GLU A 658 35.87 -0.66 11.46
N GLY A 659 37.04 0.00 11.54
CA GLY A 659 37.60 0.91 10.52
C GLY A 659 37.47 2.43 10.72
N ASP A 660 38.57 3.15 10.44
CA ASP A 660 38.72 4.61 10.31
C ASP A 660 37.65 5.28 9.39
N ASP A 661 36.96 4.49 8.57
CA ASP A 661 35.91 4.90 7.64
C ASP A 661 34.65 5.45 8.34
N LYS A 662 34.36 5.04 9.58
CA LYS A 662 33.19 5.57 10.29
C LYS A 662 33.41 6.95 10.87
N ASP A 663 34.61 7.32 11.28
CA ASP A 663 34.89 8.68 11.73
C ASP A 663 34.67 9.68 10.61
N LEU A 664 35.06 9.32 9.37
CA LEU A 664 34.81 10.11 8.18
C LEU A 664 33.31 10.20 7.81
N LYS A 665 32.56 9.09 7.86
CA LYS A 665 31.09 9.08 7.61
C LYS A 665 30.30 9.83 8.69
N THR A 666 30.71 9.72 9.95
CA THR A 666 30.08 10.42 11.09
C THR A 666 30.40 11.92 11.01
N LEU A 667 31.64 12.28 10.66
CA LEU A 667 32.07 13.64 10.37
C LEU A 667 31.30 14.24 9.19
N MET A 668 31.07 13.48 8.11
CA MET A 668 30.26 13.89 6.97
C MET A 668 28.82 14.23 7.39
N THR A 669 28.20 13.35 8.18
CA THR A 669 26.83 13.55 8.67
C THR A 669 26.71 14.78 9.58
N LYS A 670 27.67 14.95 10.51
CA LYS A 670 27.76 16.17 11.35
C LYS A 670 27.92 17.43 10.50
N THR A 671 28.77 17.37 9.47
CA THR A 671 29.04 18.51 8.57
C THR A 671 27.82 18.87 7.74
N LYS A 672 27.08 17.89 7.19
CA LYS A 672 25.81 18.10 6.48
C LYS A 672 24.78 18.83 7.36
N LYS A 673 24.60 18.41 8.62
CA LYS A 673 23.68 19.07 9.56
C LYS A 673 24.05 20.53 9.83
N LEU A 674 25.33 20.80 10.06
CA LEU A 674 25.81 22.17 10.25
C LEU A 674 25.61 23.03 8.99
N VAL A 675 25.87 22.48 7.81
CA VAL A 675 25.68 23.15 6.52
C VAL A 675 24.19 23.45 6.26
N VAL A 676 23.30 22.53 6.59
CA VAL A 676 21.84 22.71 6.53
C VAL A 676 21.37 23.90 7.37
N ASP A 677 21.89 24.03 8.60
CA ASP A 677 21.57 25.15 9.48
C ASP A 677 22.05 26.50 8.92
N VAL A 678 23.23 26.53 8.29
CA VAL A 678 23.81 27.75 7.72
C VAL A 678 23.09 28.18 6.44
N ILE A 679 22.85 27.27 5.50
CA ILE A 679 22.18 27.54 4.22
C ILE A 679 20.76 28.07 4.41
N ARG A 680 20.07 27.65 5.47
CA ARG A 680 18.68 28.07 5.73
C ARG A 680 18.56 29.59 5.91
N ILE A 681 19.57 30.21 6.52
CA ILE A 681 19.51 31.60 6.99
C ILE A 681 20.28 32.52 6.06
N GLN A 682 21.40 32.05 5.53
CA GLN A 682 22.26 32.86 4.68
C GLN A 682 22.07 32.57 3.20
N PRO A 683 21.73 33.59 2.40
CA PRO A 683 21.66 33.43 0.97
C PRO A 683 23.06 33.45 0.34
N GLY A 684 23.33 32.49 -0.55
CA GLY A 684 24.48 32.48 -1.47
C GLY A 684 24.25 31.49 -2.60
N GLU A 685 25.07 31.56 -3.65
CA GLU A 685 25.00 30.68 -4.81
C GLU A 685 25.88 29.44 -4.64
N THR A 686 26.99 29.57 -3.91
CA THR A 686 27.94 28.47 -3.63
C THR A 686 28.22 28.33 -2.13
N LEU A 687 28.61 27.12 -1.68
CA LEU A 687 28.93 26.86 -0.27
C LEU A 687 30.12 27.69 0.25
N PRO A 688 31.24 27.86 -0.50
CA PRO A 688 32.36 28.69 -0.07
C PRO A 688 31.97 30.15 0.17
N GLU A 689 31.19 30.73 -0.75
CA GLU A 689 30.70 32.12 -0.66
C GLU A 689 29.87 32.35 0.62
N ILE A 690 29.02 31.38 0.98
CA ILE A 690 28.23 31.43 2.22
C ILE A 690 29.14 31.33 3.45
N LEU A 691 30.18 30.50 3.42
CA LEU A 691 31.10 30.33 4.54
C LEU A 691 32.02 31.56 4.75
N GLU A 692 32.37 32.29 3.69
CA GLU A 692 33.21 33.49 3.75
C GLU A 692 32.45 34.77 4.12
N THR A 693 31.16 34.85 3.80
CA THR A 693 30.34 36.04 4.10
C THR A 693 30.01 36.12 5.60
N PRO A 694 30.33 37.20 6.34
CA PRO A 694 30.04 37.28 7.77
C PRO A 694 28.53 37.31 8.06
N ALA A 695 28.11 36.70 9.17
CA ALA A 695 26.70 36.74 9.59
C ALA A 695 26.28 38.14 10.06
N THR A 696 25.08 38.58 9.66
CA THR A 696 24.47 39.80 10.20
C THR A 696 23.76 39.51 11.53
N SER A 697 23.67 40.52 12.40
CA SER A 697 23.00 40.39 13.72
C SER A 697 21.54 39.95 13.62
N LEU A 698 20.86 40.32 12.53
CA LEU A 698 19.47 39.92 12.25
C LEU A 698 19.38 38.43 11.91
N GLN A 699 20.33 37.90 11.13
CA GLN A 699 20.44 36.47 10.80
C GLN A 699 20.77 35.62 12.03
N GLU A 700 21.63 36.10 12.93
CA GLU A 700 21.91 35.42 14.19
C GLU A 700 20.70 35.39 15.13
N SER A 701 19.92 36.47 15.17
CA SER A 701 18.66 36.52 15.93
C SER A 701 17.63 35.52 15.39
N GLU A 702 17.50 35.40 14.06
CA GLU A 702 16.64 34.40 13.43
C GLU A 702 17.11 32.97 13.70
N HIS A 703 18.43 32.74 13.66
CA HIS A 703 19.04 31.45 14.03
C HIS A 703 18.69 31.06 15.46
N LYS A 704 18.85 32.00 16.40
CA LYS A 704 18.57 31.77 17.82
C LYS A 704 17.10 31.39 18.07
N LYS A 705 16.15 32.06 17.40
CA LYS A 705 14.72 31.71 17.48
C LYS A 705 14.41 30.31 16.97
N ILE A 706 15.11 29.87 15.91
CA ILE A 706 14.96 28.51 15.36
C ILE A 706 15.50 27.48 16.36
N VAL A 707 16.67 27.72 16.95
CA VAL A 707 17.28 26.84 17.95
C VAL A 707 16.41 26.74 19.21
N GLU A 708 15.88 27.86 19.71
CA GLU A 708 14.96 27.88 20.86
C GLU A 708 13.67 27.08 20.56
N ARG A 709 13.10 27.22 19.35
CA ARG A 709 11.92 26.46 18.95
C ARG A 709 12.20 24.95 18.87
N ARG A 710 13.37 24.54 18.36
CA ARG A 710 13.79 23.14 18.33
C ARG A 710 14.01 22.59 19.75
N ALA A 711 14.66 23.35 20.63
CA ALA A 711 14.87 22.93 22.03
C ALA A 711 13.54 22.70 22.79
N VAL A 712 12.52 23.53 22.55
CA VAL A 712 11.19 23.33 23.12
C VAL A 712 10.50 22.08 22.55
N GLN A 713 10.65 21.82 21.24
CA GLN A 713 10.12 20.61 20.61
C GLN A 713 10.81 19.35 21.14
N ASP A 714 12.15 19.35 21.22
CA ASP A 714 12.94 18.25 21.76
C ASP A 714 12.60 17.96 23.24
N ALA A 715 12.31 19.00 24.04
CA ALA A 715 11.84 18.85 25.42
C ALA A 715 10.47 18.17 25.54
N GLN A 716 9.61 18.31 24.52
CA GLN A 716 8.29 17.66 24.46
C GLN A 716 8.34 16.25 23.86
N THR A 717 9.45 15.85 23.24
CA THR A 717 9.61 14.51 22.66
C THR A 717 9.93 13.45 23.74
N PRO A 718 9.34 12.23 23.67
CA PRO A 718 9.66 11.12 24.57
C PRO A 718 11.15 10.74 24.51
N GLU A 719 11.75 10.32 25.63
CA GLU A 719 13.20 10.00 25.71
C GLU A 719 13.68 8.96 24.70
N GLU A 720 12.82 8.02 24.31
CA GLU A 720 13.13 6.95 23.36
C GLU A 720 13.29 7.43 21.91
N MET A 721 12.80 8.64 21.59
CA MET A 721 12.87 9.26 20.26
C MET A 721 13.84 10.45 20.21
N LYS A 722 14.56 10.74 21.30
CA LYS A 722 15.55 11.83 21.34
C LYS A 722 16.80 11.46 20.56
N SER A 723 17.28 12.40 19.74
CA SER A 723 18.58 12.27 19.08
C SER A 723 19.74 12.23 20.09
N SER A 724 20.83 11.54 19.74
CA SER A 724 21.97 11.27 20.63
C SER A 724 22.51 12.55 21.31
N PRO A 725 22.91 12.51 22.59
CA PRO A 725 23.31 13.70 23.36
C PRO A 725 24.47 14.50 22.74
N CYS A 726 25.40 13.85 22.03
CA CYS A 726 26.51 14.52 21.32
C CYS A 726 26.05 15.37 20.10
N VAL A 727 24.84 15.16 19.58
CA VAL A 727 24.25 15.92 18.45
C VAL A 727 23.59 17.23 18.92
N LEU A 728 23.23 17.31 20.21
CA LEU A 728 22.55 18.45 20.80
C LEU A 728 23.50 19.62 21.09
N GLU A 729 24.77 19.35 21.44
CA GLU A 729 25.77 20.41 21.69
C GLU A 729 26.14 21.19 20.43
N ASP A 730 26.27 20.50 19.29
CA ASP A 730 26.64 21.14 18.01
C ASP A 730 25.52 22.01 17.43
N SER A 731 24.26 21.69 17.78
CA SER A 731 23.07 22.36 17.26
C SER A 731 22.82 23.72 17.91
N GLN A 732 23.32 23.93 19.13
CA GLN A 732 23.13 25.17 19.90
C GLN A 732 24.19 26.25 19.63
N LEU A 733 25.23 25.94 18.84
CA LEU A 733 26.30 26.88 18.57
C LEU A 733 25.83 28.09 17.74
N PRO A 734 26.40 29.29 17.97
CA PRO A 734 26.21 30.45 17.11
C PRO A 734 26.58 30.16 15.64
N LEU A 735 25.90 30.84 14.71
CA LEU A 735 26.07 30.64 13.27
C LEU A 735 27.54 30.74 12.82
N GLU A 736 28.28 31.70 13.35
CA GLU A 736 29.69 31.92 13.02
C GLU A 736 30.60 30.80 13.53
N GLN A 737 30.29 30.21 14.69
CA GLN A 737 31.02 29.05 15.21
C GLN A 737 30.73 27.79 14.40
N LYS A 738 29.47 27.62 13.92
CA LYS A 738 29.10 26.53 13.00
C LYS A 738 29.90 26.62 11.70
N LYS A 739 30.04 27.81 11.10
CA LYS A 739 30.87 28.01 9.90
C LYS A 739 32.33 27.61 10.09
N ARG A 740 32.95 28.03 11.19
CA ARG A 740 34.35 27.67 11.50
C ARG A 740 34.53 26.17 11.67
N ARG A 741 33.56 25.47 12.28
CA ARG A 741 33.57 24.00 12.37
C ARG A 741 33.35 23.33 11.02
N ILE A 742 32.44 23.83 10.19
CA ILE A 742 32.25 23.33 8.81
C ILE A 742 33.57 23.44 8.04
N GLN A 743 34.25 24.58 8.07
CA GLN A 743 35.53 24.77 7.38
C GLN A 743 36.62 23.80 7.86
N ARG A 744 36.68 23.47 9.17
CA ARG A 744 37.61 22.46 9.68
C ARG A 744 37.25 21.06 9.20
N ASN A 745 35.97 20.69 9.27
CA ASN A 745 35.52 19.37 8.84
C ASN A 745 35.69 19.19 7.32
N LEU A 746 35.44 20.22 6.52
CA LEU A 746 35.63 20.18 5.07
C LEU A 746 37.10 19.92 4.70
N ARG A 747 38.07 20.50 5.43
CA ARG A 747 39.50 20.21 5.22
C ARG A 747 39.84 18.75 5.53
N ASN A 748 39.29 18.20 6.60
CA ASN A 748 39.52 16.78 6.95
C ASN A 748 38.86 15.83 5.94
N LEU A 749 37.68 16.19 5.41
CA LEU A 749 36.98 15.40 4.39
C LEU A 749 37.63 15.51 3.00
N GLU A 750 38.25 16.64 2.68
CA GLU A 750 39.04 16.85 1.47
C GLU A 750 40.34 16.05 1.50
N GLN A 751 41.02 16.00 2.65
CA GLN A 751 42.20 15.14 2.85
C GLN A 751 41.87 13.64 2.71
N ALA A 752 40.63 13.24 3.02
CA ALA A 752 40.13 11.89 2.83
C ALA A 752 39.58 11.62 1.42
N GLY A 753 39.61 12.59 0.50
CA GLY A 753 39.13 12.44 -0.88
C GLY A 753 37.61 12.35 -1.06
N LEU A 754 36.82 12.61 -0.01
CA LEU A 754 35.36 12.49 -0.04
C LEU A 754 34.65 13.73 -0.60
N VAL A 755 35.30 14.89 -0.58
CA VAL A 755 34.75 16.14 -1.11
C VAL A 755 35.85 16.96 -1.76
N SER A 756 35.56 17.56 -2.91
CA SER A 756 36.54 18.41 -3.61
C SER A 756 36.22 19.90 -3.49
N ALA A 757 37.22 20.71 -3.10
CA ALA A 757 37.12 22.16 -3.20
C ALA A 757 37.04 22.65 -4.66
N THR A 758 37.55 21.88 -5.63
CA THR A 758 37.52 22.24 -7.06
C THR A 758 36.10 22.29 -7.63
N ASN A 759 35.16 21.55 -7.03
CA ASN A 759 33.76 21.50 -7.43
C ASN A 759 32.85 22.32 -6.50
N ASN A 760 33.41 23.30 -5.75
CA ASN A 760 32.70 24.11 -4.77
C ASN A 760 31.89 23.30 -3.74
N TYR A 761 32.35 22.09 -3.40
CA TYR A 761 31.67 21.15 -2.51
C TYR A 761 30.26 20.72 -2.97
N GLN A 762 30.00 20.72 -4.29
CA GLN A 762 28.70 20.34 -4.87
C GLN A 762 28.27 18.90 -4.53
N ASP A 763 29.22 17.99 -4.27
CA ASP A 763 28.94 16.62 -3.84
C ASP A 763 28.20 16.58 -2.50
N LEU A 764 28.54 17.48 -1.57
CA LEU A 764 27.84 17.64 -0.29
C LEU A 764 26.40 18.14 -0.50
N ILE A 765 26.20 19.08 -1.44
CA ILE A 765 24.88 19.64 -1.77
C ILE A 765 24.01 18.59 -2.46
N LYS A 766 24.60 17.79 -3.34
CA LYS A 766 23.95 16.64 -3.99
C LYS A 766 23.44 15.65 -2.96
N ASP A 767 24.26 15.33 -1.97
CA ASP A 767 23.86 14.45 -0.88
C ASP A 767 22.76 15.07 -0.01
N ILE A 768 22.84 16.36 0.34
CA ILE A 768 21.74 17.04 1.07
C ILE A 768 20.44 17.02 0.23
N ALA A 769 20.54 17.16 -1.09
CA ALA A 769 19.38 17.04 -1.98
C ALA A 769 18.84 15.61 -2.07
N LYS A 770 19.70 14.59 -1.97
CA LYS A 770 19.28 13.19 -1.80
C LYS A 770 18.56 13.01 -0.46
N ASP A 771 19.08 13.58 0.62
CA ASP A 771 18.47 13.52 1.95
C ASP A 771 17.07 14.16 1.95
N ILE A 772 16.88 15.32 1.29
CA ILE A 772 15.55 15.95 1.14
C ILE A 772 14.59 15.02 0.39
N ARG A 773 15.06 14.40 -0.71
CA ARG A 773 14.29 13.43 -1.49
C ARG A 773 13.93 12.20 -0.66
N TYR A 774 14.89 11.68 0.12
CA TYR A 774 14.73 10.52 0.99
C TYR A 774 13.74 10.81 2.12
N GLN A 775 13.88 11.92 2.85
CA GLN A 775 12.97 12.31 3.93
C GLN A 775 11.52 12.43 3.46
N ARG A 776 11.32 12.95 2.25
CA ARG A 776 9.97 13.01 1.66
C ARG A 776 9.43 11.63 1.29
N ARG A 777 10.24 10.78 0.64
CA ARG A 777 9.85 9.38 0.37
C ARG A 777 9.52 8.66 1.67
N HIS A 778 10.30 8.89 2.73
CA HIS A 778 10.07 8.34 4.06
C HIS A 778 8.71 8.77 4.62
N ARG A 779 8.36 10.06 4.58
CA ARG A 779 7.00 10.54 4.96
C ARG A 779 5.89 9.86 4.16
N GLN A 780 6.05 9.74 2.85
CA GLN A 780 5.06 9.06 1.99
C GLN A 780 4.92 7.58 2.34
N ARG A 781 6.04 6.89 2.55
CA ARG A 781 6.07 5.48 2.98
C ARG A 781 5.40 5.29 4.33
N ARG A 782 5.70 6.15 5.31
CA ARG A 782 5.07 6.12 6.64
C ARG A 782 3.54 6.25 6.55
N LYS A 783 3.03 7.16 5.72
CA LYS A 783 1.58 7.30 5.48
C LYS A 783 0.96 6.07 4.81
N ALA A 784 1.64 5.50 3.81
CA ALA A 784 1.19 4.28 3.17
C ALA A 784 1.20 3.09 4.15
N GLU A 785 2.23 2.99 5.00
CA GLU A 785 2.35 1.98 6.04
C GLU A 785 1.24 2.12 7.09
N PHE A 786 0.98 3.35 7.56
CA PHE A 786 -0.12 3.64 8.47
C PHE A 786 -1.46 3.14 7.91
N MET A 787 -1.76 3.47 6.65
CA MET A 787 -2.98 2.98 5.98
C MET A 787 -3.02 1.45 5.89
N LYS A 788 -1.90 0.80 5.58
CA LYS A 788 -1.80 -0.67 5.46
C LYS A 788 -1.99 -1.36 6.82
N LEU A 789 -1.36 -0.84 7.88
CA LEU A 789 -1.52 -1.34 9.25
C LEU A 789 -2.96 -1.19 9.72
N GLN A 790 -3.60 -0.05 9.44
CA GLN A 790 -4.99 0.18 9.76
C GLN A 790 -5.93 -0.82 9.06
N GLN A 791 -5.71 -1.09 7.77
CA GLN A 791 -6.44 -2.12 7.03
C GLN A 791 -6.20 -3.54 7.56
N THR A 792 -4.97 -3.83 7.97
CA THR A 792 -4.62 -5.14 8.56
C THR A 792 -5.31 -5.30 9.91
N LEU A 793 -5.33 -4.25 10.74
CA LEU A 793 -5.99 -4.25 12.03
C LEU A 793 -7.52 -4.44 11.91
N THR A 794 -8.17 -3.79 10.93
CA THR A 794 -9.60 -4.01 10.70
C THR A 794 -9.91 -5.44 10.26
N ALA A 795 -9.09 -6.03 9.37
CA ALA A 795 -9.22 -7.42 8.96
C ALA A 795 -8.97 -8.41 10.10
N LEU A 796 -7.99 -8.14 10.97
CA LEU A 796 -7.73 -8.95 12.17
C LEU A 796 -8.88 -8.87 13.18
N ASN A 797 -9.45 -7.68 13.38
CA ASN A 797 -10.60 -7.50 14.25
C ASN A 797 -11.86 -8.20 13.69
N SER A 798 -12.10 -8.20 12.38
CA SER A 798 -13.19 -8.99 11.79
C SER A 798 -12.97 -10.49 11.98
N LYS A 799 -11.73 -10.97 11.84
CA LYS A 799 -11.39 -12.40 12.09
C LYS A 799 -11.56 -12.77 13.57
N ALA A 800 -11.21 -11.88 14.49
CA ALA A 800 -11.45 -12.06 15.93
C ALA A 800 -12.96 -12.19 16.22
N SER A 801 -13.79 -11.33 15.63
CA SER A 801 -15.26 -11.41 15.76
C SER A 801 -15.81 -12.72 15.21
N PHE A 802 -15.32 -13.16 14.06
CA PHE A 802 -15.72 -14.43 13.46
C PHE A 802 -15.39 -15.65 14.35
N PHE A 803 -14.17 -15.71 14.88
CA PHE A 803 -13.79 -16.75 15.84
C PHE A 803 -14.66 -16.70 17.10
N GLN A 804 -15.04 -15.50 17.53
CA GLN A 804 -15.93 -15.32 18.66
C GLN A 804 -17.34 -15.86 18.39
N GLU A 805 -17.87 -15.66 17.17
CA GLU A 805 -19.13 -16.23 16.72
C GLU A 805 -19.08 -17.76 16.60
N GLN A 806 -18.01 -18.32 16.02
CA GLN A 806 -17.80 -19.77 15.97
C GLN A 806 -17.74 -20.38 17.36
N MET A 807 -17.03 -19.76 18.30
CA MET A 807 -16.99 -20.20 19.69
C MET A 807 -18.40 -20.22 20.31
N ASN A 808 -19.22 -19.18 20.08
CA ASN A 808 -20.59 -19.12 20.57
C ASN A 808 -21.48 -20.21 19.92
N TYR A 809 -21.24 -20.54 18.64
CA TYR A 809 -21.93 -21.62 17.95
C TYR A 809 -21.62 -22.98 18.58
N TYR A 810 -20.35 -23.32 18.76
CA TYR A 810 -19.95 -24.57 19.43
C TYR A 810 -20.47 -24.66 20.86
N ASP A 811 -20.47 -23.54 21.59
CA ASP A 811 -21.06 -23.47 22.92
C ASP A 811 -22.57 -23.78 22.91
N THR A 812 -23.28 -23.27 21.91
CA THR A 812 -24.72 -23.54 21.74
C THR A 812 -24.92 -25.01 21.40
N TYR A 813 -24.12 -25.57 20.49
CA TYR A 813 -24.14 -26.99 20.15
C TYR A 813 -23.90 -27.90 21.37
N ILE A 814 -22.86 -27.63 22.15
CA ILE A 814 -22.55 -28.38 23.38
C ILE A 814 -23.70 -28.29 24.38
N LYS A 815 -24.32 -27.12 24.54
CA LYS A 815 -25.51 -26.96 25.41
C LYS A 815 -26.69 -27.79 24.90
N THR A 816 -26.98 -27.79 23.59
CA THR A 816 -28.02 -28.62 23.00
C THR A 816 -27.74 -30.11 23.20
N CYS A 817 -26.49 -30.56 23.05
CA CYS A 817 -26.09 -31.93 23.35
C CYS A 817 -26.28 -32.28 24.84
N LEU A 818 -25.89 -31.39 25.76
CA LEU A 818 -26.10 -31.54 27.20
C LEU A 818 -27.59 -31.63 27.56
N ASP A 819 -28.43 -30.79 26.96
CA ASP A 819 -29.88 -30.77 27.20
C ASP A 819 -30.55 -32.06 26.69
N ASN A 820 -30.11 -32.59 25.54
CA ASN A 820 -30.56 -33.87 25.03
C ASN A 820 -30.14 -35.05 25.93
N LEU A 821 -28.94 -34.99 26.51
CA LEU A 821 -28.44 -36.00 27.46
C LEU A 821 -29.18 -35.95 28.81
N ASN A 822 -29.48 -34.75 29.30
CA ASN A 822 -30.26 -34.53 30.52
C ASN A 822 -31.74 -34.92 30.37
N ARG A 823 -32.33 -34.74 29.18
CA ARG A 823 -33.68 -35.25 28.87
C ARG A 823 -33.75 -36.79 28.91
N LYS A 824 -32.68 -37.51 28.56
CA LYS A 824 -32.57 -38.97 28.72
C LYS A 824 -32.47 -39.41 30.19
N ASN A 825 -31.88 -38.58 31.06
CA ASN A 825 -31.77 -38.87 32.50
C ASN A 825 -33.02 -38.51 33.32
N SER A 826 -33.79 -37.49 32.92
CA SER A 826 -35.00 -37.07 33.64
C SER A 826 -36.15 -38.08 33.57
N ARG A 827 -36.16 -39.01 32.59
CA ARG A 827 -37.14 -40.11 32.54
C ARG A 827 -36.80 -41.31 33.45
N ARG A 828 -35.66 -41.31 34.16
CA ARG A 828 -35.25 -42.43 35.03
C ARG A 828 -35.33 -42.16 36.54
N SER A 829 -35.80 -40.99 36.99
CA SER A 829 -35.87 -40.68 38.43
C SER A 829 -37.16 -39.97 38.83
N ILE A 830 -38.29 -40.66 38.75
CA ILE A 830 -39.46 -40.36 39.60
C ILE A 830 -40.04 -41.68 40.10
N LYS A 831 -39.74 -42.03 41.36
CA LYS A 831 -40.57 -42.94 42.16
C LYS A 831 -40.43 -42.60 43.65
N LEU A 832 -41.61 -42.58 44.30
CA LEU A 832 -41.95 -42.39 45.72
C LEU A 832 -42.00 -40.92 46.17
N ASP A 833 -43.12 -40.35 46.64
CA ASP A 833 -44.19 -40.90 47.48
C ASP A 833 -45.56 -40.23 47.21
N GLY A 834 -46.66 -40.95 47.51
CA GLY A 834 -48.00 -40.36 47.64
C GLY A 834 -49.15 -41.15 47.01
N LYS A 835 -49.93 -41.84 47.84
CA LYS A 835 -51.13 -42.62 47.54
C LYS A 835 -52.20 -41.86 46.73
N GLY A 836 -52.82 -42.54 45.77
CA GLY A 836 -54.08 -42.14 45.13
C GLY A 836 -54.46 -43.10 44.01
N GLU A 837 -55.63 -43.72 44.13
CA GLU A 837 -56.14 -44.83 43.32
C GLU A 837 -56.46 -44.51 41.85
N GLU A 838 -56.67 -45.60 41.13
CA GLU A 838 -56.86 -45.83 39.70
C GLU A 838 -57.81 -44.89 38.94
N LYS A 839 -57.44 -44.56 37.69
CA LYS A 839 -58.31 -44.70 36.52
C LYS A 839 -57.49 -44.72 35.23
N GLY A 840 -57.67 -45.79 34.46
CA GLY A 840 -56.77 -46.21 33.40
C GLY A 840 -56.71 -45.31 32.16
N SER A 841 -55.52 -45.29 31.55
CA SER A 841 -55.32 -44.87 30.16
C SER A 841 -54.64 -46.01 29.39
N LYS A 842 -55.33 -46.47 28.34
CA LYS A 842 -54.90 -47.51 27.42
C LYS A 842 -53.55 -47.13 26.80
N LYS A 843 -52.52 -47.96 27.01
CA LYS A 843 -51.27 -47.89 26.25
C LYS A 843 -51.57 -48.15 24.77
N TRP A 844 -51.29 -47.18 23.92
CA TRP A 844 -51.22 -47.32 22.47
C TRP A 844 -50.04 -48.25 22.15
N LYS A 845 -50.28 -49.47 21.66
CA LYS A 845 -49.22 -50.37 21.20
C LYS A 845 -48.83 -49.95 19.77
N PRO A 846 -47.56 -49.62 19.49
CA PRO A 846 -47.11 -49.42 18.11
C PRO A 846 -47.26 -50.74 17.33
N GLN A 847 -47.92 -50.67 16.18
CA GLN A 847 -48.18 -51.82 15.32
C GLN A 847 -46.86 -52.29 14.69
N SER A 848 -46.37 -53.46 15.12
CA SER A 848 -45.20 -54.10 14.50
C SER A 848 -45.57 -54.68 13.14
N LEU A 849 -44.79 -54.36 12.10
CA LEU A 849 -44.93 -54.93 10.77
C LEU A 849 -44.14 -56.23 10.69
N LYS A 850 -44.81 -57.32 10.31
CA LYS A 850 -44.18 -58.63 10.12
C LYS A 850 -44.09 -58.93 8.64
N TYR A 851 -42.87 -59.10 8.12
CA TYR A 851 -42.63 -59.54 6.75
C TYR A 851 -41.80 -60.81 6.74
N THR A 852 -42.18 -61.77 5.90
CA THR A 852 -41.31 -62.91 5.58
C THR A 852 -40.16 -62.42 4.70
N ALA A 853 -38.96 -63.00 4.84
CA ALA A 853 -37.83 -62.63 3.99
C ALA A 853 -38.13 -62.90 2.51
N ALA A 854 -38.92 -63.93 2.19
CA ALA A 854 -39.42 -64.17 0.83
C ALA A 854 -40.22 -62.97 0.27
N ARG A 855 -41.09 -62.34 1.07
CA ARG A 855 -41.86 -61.15 0.65
C ARG A 855 -41.00 -59.89 0.55
N LEU A 856 -39.95 -59.76 1.37
CA LEU A 856 -38.99 -58.66 1.25
C LEU A 856 -38.06 -58.84 0.05
N TYR A 857 -37.76 -60.09 -0.31
CA TYR A 857 -37.01 -60.46 -1.51
C TYR A 857 -37.83 -60.21 -2.79
N GLU A 858 -39.11 -60.58 -2.82
CA GLU A 858 -40.03 -60.24 -3.93
C GLU A 858 -40.19 -58.73 -4.14
N LYS A 859 -40.05 -57.94 -3.07
CA LYS A 859 -40.08 -56.47 -3.12
C LYS A 859 -38.73 -55.82 -3.39
N GLY A 860 -37.66 -56.60 -3.57
CA GLY A 860 -36.31 -56.11 -3.81
C GLY A 860 -35.63 -55.45 -2.61
N VAL A 861 -36.24 -55.47 -1.42
CA VAL A 861 -35.69 -54.87 -0.20
C VAL A 861 -34.57 -55.74 0.37
N VAL A 862 -34.72 -57.06 0.39
CA VAL A 862 -33.66 -58.00 0.75
C VAL A 862 -33.10 -58.59 -0.54
N LEU A 863 -31.78 -58.49 -0.74
CA LEU A 863 -31.09 -58.99 -1.93
C LEU A 863 -30.53 -60.38 -1.71
N GLU A 864 -29.79 -60.61 -0.62
CA GLU A 864 -29.15 -61.90 -0.32
C GLU A 864 -29.07 -62.10 1.20
N ILE A 865 -29.12 -63.35 1.67
CA ILE A 865 -28.80 -63.71 3.06
C ILE A 865 -27.69 -64.76 3.02
N GLU A 866 -26.49 -64.40 3.49
CA GLU A 866 -25.32 -65.30 3.56
C GLU A 866 -25.68 -66.57 4.35
N GLY A 867 -25.49 -67.74 3.71
CA GLY A 867 -25.73 -69.06 4.30
C GLY A 867 -27.11 -69.68 4.10
N LEU A 868 -28.05 -69.02 3.39
CA LEU A 868 -29.40 -69.56 3.11
C LEU A 868 -29.72 -69.53 1.60
N GLN A 869 -30.31 -70.61 1.07
CA GLN A 869 -30.83 -70.63 -0.31
C GLN A 869 -32.18 -69.90 -0.40
N THR A 870 -32.54 -69.34 -1.56
CA THR A 870 -33.78 -68.58 -1.79
C THR A 870 -35.06 -69.32 -1.37
N ASN A 871 -35.07 -70.65 -1.43
CA ASN A 871 -36.19 -71.49 -0.95
C ASN A 871 -36.38 -71.43 0.58
N GLN A 872 -35.33 -71.15 1.34
CA GLN A 872 -35.33 -71.07 2.81
C GLN A 872 -35.71 -69.67 3.32
N PHE A 873 -35.88 -68.67 2.45
CA PHE A 873 -36.33 -67.32 2.83
C PHE A 873 -37.76 -67.28 3.35
N LYS A 874 -38.56 -68.33 3.12
CA LYS A 874 -39.89 -68.48 3.75
C LYS A 874 -39.80 -68.72 5.27
N ASN A 875 -38.66 -69.20 5.75
CA ASN A 875 -38.44 -69.59 7.15
C ASN A 875 -37.89 -68.45 8.02
N VAL A 876 -37.52 -67.33 7.40
CA VAL A 876 -37.03 -66.11 8.05
C VAL A 876 -38.16 -65.07 8.10
N MET A 877 -38.42 -64.50 9.27
CA MET A 877 -39.40 -63.44 9.49
C MET A 877 -38.70 -62.21 10.09
N PHE A 878 -38.94 -61.04 9.49
CA PHE A 878 -38.48 -59.75 10.00
C PHE A 878 -39.66 -59.02 10.64
N ASP A 879 -39.57 -58.78 11.95
CA ASP A 879 -40.50 -57.96 12.71
C ASP A 879 -39.90 -56.55 12.83
N ILE A 880 -40.49 -55.56 12.16
CA ILE A 880 -40.08 -54.14 12.21
C ILE A 880 -41.07 -53.39 13.12
N SER A 881 -40.59 -52.88 14.25
CA SER A 881 -41.40 -52.09 15.19
C SER A 881 -40.83 -50.67 15.34
N PRO A 882 -41.66 -49.62 15.24
CA PRO A 882 -41.22 -48.27 15.55
C PRO A 882 -40.98 -48.14 17.05
N THR A 883 -39.90 -47.45 17.41
CA THR A 883 -39.45 -47.23 18.79
C THR A 883 -40.09 -45.94 19.37
N GLU A 884 -39.86 -45.64 20.66
CA GLU A 884 -40.42 -44.43 21.30
C GLU A 884 -39.83 -43.11 20.76
N GLU A 885 -38.71 -43.15 20.05
CA GLU A 885 -38.09 -42.01 19.33
C GLU A 885 -38.57 -41.98 17.86
N VAL A 886 -39.04 -40.82 17.39
CA VAL A 886 -39.53 -40.64 16.01
C VAL A 886 -38.36 -40.74 15.04
N GLY A 887 -38.35 -41.78 14.22
CA GLY A 887 -37.24 -42.06 13.28
C GLY A 887 -36.47 -43.34 13.60
N ASP A 888 -36.66 -43.97 14.76
CA ASP A 888 -35.95 -45.19 15.10
C ASP A 888 -36.84 -46.42 14.96
N PHE A 889 -36.31 -47.45 14.30
CA PHE A 889 -36.99 -48.72 14.05
C PHE A 889 -36.18 -49.89 14.64
N GLU A 890 -36.83 -50.71 15.46
CA GLU A 890 -36.26 -51.97 15.93
C GLU A 890 -36.63 -53.08 14.93
N VAL A 891 -35.62 -53.70 14.30
CA VAL A 891 -35.81 -54.85 13.40
C VAL A 891 -35.35 -56.13 14.10
N LYS A 892 -36.26 -57.08 14.27
CA LYS A 892 -35.99 -58.40 14.86
C LYS A 892 -36.06 -59.46 13.78
N ALA A 893 -35.00 -60.22 13.60
CA ALA A 893 -35.00 -61.38 12.71
C ALA A 893 -35.35 -62.66 13.51
N LYS A 894 -36.33 -63.41 13.02
CA LYS A 894 -36.74 -64.71 13.56
C LYS A 894 -36.54 -65.80 12.51
N PHE A 895 -35.81 -66.85 12.85
CA PHE A 895 -35.66 -68.03 11.98
C PHE A 895 -36.39 -69.21 12.63
N MET A 896 -37.38 -69.78 11.93
CA MET A 896 -38.20 -70.90 12.44
C MET A 896 -38.78 -70.68 13.86
N GLY A 897 -39.14 -69.43 14.18
CA GLY A 897 -39.71 -69.06 15.48
C GLY A 897 -38.71 -68.68 16.56
N VAL A 898 -37.40 -68.89 16.35
CA VAL A 898 -36.34 -68.48 17.28
C VAL A 898 -35.87 -67.07 16.94
N GLU A 899 -35.88 -66.16 17.93
CA GLU A 899 -35.29 -64.82 17.79
C GLU A 899 -33.77 -64.95 17.66
N MET A 900 -33.23 -64.50 16.53
CA MET A 900 -31.79 -64.57 16.27
C MET A 900 -31.10 -63.32 16.81
N GLU A 901 -31.33 -62.18 16.14
CA GLU A 901 -30.64 -60.93 16.43
C GLU A 901 -31.61 -59.74 16.31
N LYS A 902 -31.28 -58.67 17.03
CA LYS A 902 -32.05 -57.41 17.08
C LYS A 902 -31.13 -56.28 16.64
N VAL A 903 -31.55 -55.52 15.64
CA VAL A 903 -30.80 -54.36 15.14
C VAL A 903 -31.69 -53.13 15.24
N GLN A 904 -31.13 -52.05 15.80
CA GLN A 904 -31.76 -50.74 15.79
C GLN A 904 -31.36 -50.01 14.51
N LEU A 905 -32.34 -49.57 13.76
CA LEU A 905 -32.19 -48.78 12.55
C LEU A 905 -32.64 -47.36 12.83
N HIS A 906 -31.72 -46.41 12.80
CA HIS A 906 -32.07 -45.01 12.79
C HIS A 906 -32.37 -44.61 11.34
N PHE A 907 -33.52 -44.00 11.10
CA PHE A 907 -33.92 -43.54 9.77
C PHE A 907 -32.95 -42.49 9.22
N GLN A 908 -32.31 -41.71 10.11
CA GLN A 908 -31.26 -40.77 9.76
C GLN A 908 -30.02 -41.47 9.20
N ASP A 909 -29.64 -42.63 9.74
CA ASP A 909 -28.50 -43.44 9.24
C ASP A 909 -28.81 -43.99 7.85
N LEU A 910 -30.07 -44.38 7.59
CA LEU A 910 -30.51 -44.83 6.27
C LEU A 910 -30.48 -43.69 5.25
N LEU A 911 -30.97 -42.50 5.61
CA LEU A 911 -30.88 -41.31 4.77
C LEU A 911 -29.43 -40.89 4.51
N GLN A 912 -28.54 -41.06 5.51
CA GLN A 912 -27.11 -40.85 5.36
C GLN A 912 -26.50 -41.87 4.40
N LEU A 913 -26.83 -43.16 4.51
CA LEU A 913 -26.37 -44.19 3.58
C LEU A 913 -26.86 -43.95 2.14
N GLN A 914 -28.11 -43.49 1.99
CA GLN A 914 -28.66 -43.06 0.69
C GLN A 914 -27.88 -41.85 0.14
N TYR A 915 -27.58 -40.88 0.99
CA TYR A 915 -26.78 -39.71 0.64
C TYR A 915 -25.33 -40.07 0.26
N GLU A 916 -24.73 -41.03 0.97
CA GLU A 916 -23.40 -41.60 0.67
C GLU A 916 -23.39 -42.49 -0.59
N GLY A 917 -24.54 -42.68 -1.23
CA GLY A 917 -24.68 -43.48 -2.46
C GLY A 917 -24.57 -44.99 -2.25
N VAL A 918 -24.65 -45.44 -0.99
CA VAL A 918 -24.61 -46.86 -0.62
C VAL A 918 -25.99 -47.47 -0.89
N ALA A 919 -26.14 -48.08 -2.07
CA ALA A 919 -27.38 -48.74 -2.46
C ALA A 919 -27.68 -50.00 -1.63
N VAL A 920 -26.66 -50.65 -1.07
CA VAL A 920 -26.77 -51.93 -0.36
C VAL A 920 -26.10 -51.85 1.02
N MET A 921 -26.87 -52.13 2.07
CA MET A 921 -26.42 -52.22 3.46
C MET A 921 -26.39 -53.68 3.91
N LYS A 922 -25.39 -54.08 4.70
CA LYS A 922 -25.43 -55.34 5.44
C LYS A 922 -26.19 -55.15 6.76
N MET A 923 -27.26 -55.89 6.95
CA MET A 923 -28.02 -56.02 8.19
C MET A 923 -27.71 -57.37 8.84
N PHE A 924 -27.55 -57.39 10.17
CA PHE A 924 -27.24 -58.61 10.95
C PHE A 924 -25.93 -59.31 10.53
N ASP A 925 -24.99 -58.56 9.95
CA ASP A 925 -23.74 -59.06 9.33
C ASP A 925 -23.88 -60.21 8.32
N LYS A 926 -25.12 -60.51 7.89
CA LYS A 926 -25.47 -61.68 7.07
C LYS A 926 -26.47 -61.37 5.97
N ALA A 927 -27.34 -60.37 6.12
CA ALA A 927 -28.36 -60.02 5.13
C ALA A 927 -27.99 -58.74 4.36
N LYS A 928 -27.90 -58.80 3.04
CA LYS A 928 -27.76 -57.63 2.16
C LYS A 928 -29.13 -57.03 1.85
N VAL A 929 -29.32 -55.75 2.14
CA VAL A 929 -30.60 -55.03 2.05
C VAL A 929 -30.42 -53.79 1.17
N ASN A 930 -31.33 -53.54 0.23
CA ASN A 930 -31.34 -52.33 -0.58
C ASN A 930 -31.84 -51.15 0.27
N VAL A 931 -30.99 -50.15 0.46
CA VAL A 931 -31.24 -48.98 1.33
C VAL A 931 -32.35 -48.10 0.76
N ASN A 932 -32.35 -47.84 -0.55
CA ASN A 932 -33.33 -46.98 -1.21
C ASN A 932 -34.74 -47.57 -1.12
N LEU A 933 -34.88 -48.87 -1.39
CA LEU A 933 -36.16 -49.57 -1.32
C LEU A 933 -36.62 -49.80 0.12
N LEU A 934 -35.70 -49.95 1.07
CA LEU A 934 -36.02 -49.98 2.50
C LEU A 934 -36.58 -48.63 2.97
N ILE A 935 -35.95 -47.52 2.59
CA ILE A 935 -36.44 -46.16 2.89
C ILE A 935 -37.82 -45.95 2.27
N PHE A 936 -38.01 -46.35 1.02
CA PHE A 936 -39.32 -46.29 0.35
C PHE A 936 -40.38 -47.11 1.09
N LEU A 937 -40.05 -48.34 1.53
CA LEU A 937 -40.95 -49.20 2.28
C LEU A 937 -41.31 -48.61 3.66
N LEU A 938 -40.34 -48.01 4.36
CA LEU A 938 -40.56 -47.34 5.64
C LEU A 938 -41.41 -46.07 5.49
N ASN A 939 -41.13 -45.25 4.48
CA ASN A 939 -41.92 -44.05 4.15
C ASN A 939 -43.37 -44.39 3.81
N LYS A 940 -43.58 -45.38 2.94
CA LYS A 940 -44.92 -45.80 2.49
C LYS A 940 -45.77 -46.43 3.59
N LYS A 941 -45.15 -47.04 4.62
CA LYS A 941 -45.88 -47.79 5.66
C LYS A 941 -45.99 -47.09 7.01
N PHE A 942 -45.01 -46.29 7.39
CA PHE A 942 -45.01 -45.61 8.70
C PHE A 942 -45.24 -44.10 8.59
N TYR A 943 -44.89 -43.48 7.46
CA TYR A 943 -45.03 -42.02 7.27
C TYR A 943 -46.13 -41.62 6.27
N GLY A 944 -46.77 -42.58 5.61
CA GLY A 944 -47.98 -42.37 4.80
C GLY A 944 -47.79 -41.50 3.56
N LYS A 945 -46.55 -41.36 3.06
CA LYS A 945 -46.23 -40.69 1.80
C LYS A 945 -45.84 -41.70 0.72
#